data_AF-A0AAW5VTT8-F1
#
_entry.id   AF-A0AAW5VTT8-F1
#
_cell.length_a   1.000
_cell.length_b   1.000
_cell.length_c   1.000
_cell.angle_alpha   90.00
_cell.angle_beta   90.00
_cell.angle_gamma   90.00
#
_symmetry.space_group_name_H-M   'P 1'
#
loop_
_entity.id
_entity.type
_entity.pdbx_description
1 polymer ?
#
loop_
_entity_poly.entity_id
_entity_poly.type
_entity_poly.pdbx_seq_one_letter_code
_entity_poly.pdbx_strand_id
1 'polypeptide(L)'
;MKRRDFLFSAAAASLSSPIWFKSAISPLQAQELAPKGAKIARVAIFPAIGFARVGNASEWFYAPEVPGLMDEPKGGFKDAQGRIKKQAQRFRLYGYDDQGRVVRELDASFNPKWTVHVANTKAAWYGFVNAMDRGDAAPGVPGAQRNPFIAGDKRRDMLVIDPGPVSIEGKSTNTDGADTAYRMQGRFWQSLDVPLGHLRTDEAGRLLVFPADGVSRTAIEQNPVRDFTNNDGWHDDWCDGWVKATVQIDGKTLECEPAWVVSCGPKFAPQMEPIVTLYDAAREAMISLGQLAEPSDKVSFRRDVLPILRRSGQMQWVASATFLGTAWQKVGDLSDPDTLAALAEPGEQARAQRQRVLEAFRRPGGDDTRAHALPLMLGDGVNYPDSPHSWLTLTNTQYNILSLWAQGKFDNDFHDAKMDAYTSLDNIPLELQPEALTRAALDACSGGAFHPGVEITWPIRHPELFQGKDQTRLPFRLALSPRKNLVQDMGYQLNPVNVFAGNPNMTDQDEKGAPIGPQAPGDLTRWMGVPWQGDAFSCQAVQTADSFPTPIWWPALLPVDVLPEAFYTQLMDKDLSVEERLRFYHSRVPWARGASGIGLHVEAGYTDGLRRMIELWTRMGVVVKRPGPVGLAGVPPELYVEVQRGSMDIVPLTKQTGT
;
A
#
# COMPACT_ATOMS: atom_id res chain seq x y z
N MET A 1 33.60 2.95 -25.50
CA MET A 1 33.08 3.30 -24.16
C MET A 1 32.92 4.80 -24.06
N LYS A 2 31.68 5.31 -24.02
CA LYS A 2 31.39 6.76 -24.04
C LYS A 2 31.28 7.28 -22.60
N ARG A 3 31.78 8.50 -22.35
CA ARG A 3 31.81 9.22 -21.05
C ARG A 3 30.47 9.35 -20.29
N ARG A 4 29.34 8.89 -20.85
CA ARG A 4 28.01 8.91 -20.18
C ARG A 4 27.82 7.75 -19.18
N ASP A 5 28.59 6.68 -19.29
CA ASP A 5 28.42 5.49 -18.44
C ASP A 5 29.11 5.61 -17.06
N PHE A 6 29.89 6.68 -16.83
CA PHE A 6 30.65 6.87 -15.59
C PHE A 6 29.88 7.64 -14.51
N LEU A 7 28.80 8.35 -14.85
CA LEU A 7 28.00 9.10 -13.87
C LEU A 7 26.94 8.25 -13.15
N PHE A 8 26.66 7.04 -13.63
CA PHE A 8 25.68 6.14 -13.00
C PHE A 8 26.28 5.15 -11.99
N SER A 9 27.61 5.01 -11.93
CA SER A 9 28.29 4.04 -11.07
C SER A 9 29.06 4.65 -9.89
N ALA A 10 29.12 5.98 -9.78
CA ALA A 10 29.89 6.68 -8.74
C ALA A 10 29.06 7.22 -7.56
N ALA A 11 27.84 6.73 -7.35
CA ALA A 11 27.01 7.06 -6.16
C ALA A 11 27.00 5.93 -5.11
N ALA A 12 28.02 5.09 -5.08
CA ALA A 12 28.26 4.09 -4.03
C ALA A 12 29.45 4.49 -3.14
N ALA A 13 29.51 5.77 -2.75
CA ALA A 13 30.44 6.25 -1.74
C ALA A 13 29.64 6.77 -0.56
N SER A 14 29.72 6.02 0.54
CA SER A 14 29.28 6.37 1.88
C SER A 14 29.82 7.74 2.31
N LEU A 15 28.99 8.77 2.19
CA LEU A 15 29.03 9.91 3.08
C LEU A 15 27.84 9.75 4.00
N SER A 16 28.11 9.70 5.31
CA SER A 16 27.10 9.73 6.36
C SER A 16 26.36 11.07 6.31
N SER A 17 25.47 11.23 5.33
CA SER A 17 24.41 12.21 5.42
C SER A 17 23.58 11.89 6.66
N PRO A 18 23.11 12.89 7.43
CA PRO A 18 22.15 12.64 8.49
C PRO A 18 21.02 11.80 7.91
N ILE A 19 20.66 10.70 8.57
CA ILE A 19 19.53 9.89 8.12
C ILE A 19 18.27 10.74 8.35
N TRP A 20 17.86 11.49 7.34
CA TRP A 20 16.72 12.40 7.41
C TRP A 20 15.40 11.64 7.58
N PHE A 21 15.35 10.39 7.10
CA PHE A 21 14.21 9.50 7.27
C PHE A 21 14.39 8.63 8.51
N LYS A 22 13.71 9.02 9.58
CA LYS A 22 13.67 8.28 10.84
C LYS A 22 12.61 7.18 10.79
N SER A 23 12.90 6.02 11.35
CA SER A 23 11.88 4.97 11.53
C SER A 23 10.76 5.44 12.48
N ALA A 24 9.52 5.03 12.17
CA ALA A 24 8.34 5.38 12.96
C ALA A 24 8.14 4.40 14.12
N ILE A 25 9.17 4.23 14.95
CA ILE A 25 9.23 3.27 16.07
C ILE A 25 9.57 4.02 17.35
N SER A 26 8.88 3.67 18.44
CA SER A 26 9.14 4.19 19.79
C SER A 26 8.86 3.10 20.82
N PRO A 27 9.61 3.02 21.93
CA PRO A 27 9.37 2.05 23.01
C PRO A 27 8.15 2.39 23.87
N LEU A 28 7.52 3.55 23.71
CA LEU A 28 6.39 4.00 24.55
C LEU A 28 5.22 3.01 24.57
N GLN A 29 5.03 2.23 23.50
CA GLN A 29 3.97 1.23 23.37
C GLN A 29 4.54 -0.18 23.13
N ALA A 30 5.77 -0.43 23.58
CA ALA A 30 6.41 -1.73 23.43
C ALA A 30 5.60 -2.83 24.11
N GLN A 31 5.61 -4.01 23.50
CA GLN A 31 5.12 -5.23 24.15
C GLN A 31 6.04 -5.56 25.33
N GLU A 32 5.53 -6.32 26.30
CA GLU A 32 6.41 -6.88 27.34
C GLU A 32 7.28 -8.01 26.76
N LEU A 33 8.57 -7.98 27.08
CA LEU A 33 9.51 -9.05 26.76
C LEU A 33 9.35 -10.21 27.76
N ALA A 34 9.37 -11.45 27.27
CA ALA A 34 9.32 -12.60 28.16
C ALA A 34 10.61 -12.74 28.99
N PRO A 35 10.55 -13.24 30.23
CA PRO A 35 11.73 -13.53 31.02
C PRO A 35 12.67 -14.50 30.31
N LYS A 36 13.99 -14.35 30.55
CA LYS A 36 15.00 -15.25 29.97
C LYS A 36 14.69 -16.71 30.30
N GLY A 37 14.58 -17.54 29.26
CA GLY A 37 14.27 -18.97 29.41
C GLY A 37 12.77 -19.30 29.50
N ALA A 38 11.88 -18.33 29.28
CA ALA A 38 10.45 -18.58 29.15
C ALA A 38 10.16 -19.62 28.06
N LYS A 39 9.18 -20.48 28.32
CA LYS A 39 8.72 -21.50 27.36
C LYS A 39 7.81 -20.86 26.32
N ILE A 40 7.89 -21.36 25.09
CA ILE A 40 6.98 -20.99 24.01
C ILE A 40 5.67 -21.75 24.22
N ALA A 41 4.58 -21.03 24.43
CA ALA A 41 3.22 -21.56 24.56
C ALA A 41 2.40 -21.35 23.28
N ARG A 42 2.69 -20.27 22.53
CA ARG A 42 2.01 -19.90 21.28
C ARG A 42 3.04 -19.44 20.25
N VAL A 43 2.69 -19.56 18.97
CA VAL A 43 3.49 -19.03 17.88
C VAL A 43 2.56 -18.30 16.92
N ALA A 44 3.02 -17.16 16.38
CA ALA A 44 2.24 -16.39 15.43
C ALA A 44 3.09 -15.92 14.24
N ILE A 45 2.44 -15.83 13.08
CA ILE A 45 3.07 -15.41 11.83
C ILE A 45 3.05 -13.87 11.73
N PHE A 46 4.15 -13.25 11.31
CA PHE A 46 4.26 -11.80 11.08
C PHE A 46 4.87 -11.47 9.71
N PRO A 47 4.43 -10.40 9.02
CA PRO A 47 3.33 -9.49 9.42
C PRO A 47 1.97 -10.19 9.47
N ALA A 48 1.01 -9.65 10.23
CA ALA A 48 -0.34 -10.23 10.31
C ALA A 48 -1.07 -10.16 8.95
N ILE A 49 -0.83 -9.09 8.20
CA ILE A 49 -1.28 -8.90 6.81
C ILE A 49 -0.06 -8.42 6.02
N GLY A 50 0.38 -9.22 5.05
CA GLY A 50 1.54 -8.91 4.21
C GLY A 50 1.14 -8.51 2.79
N PHE A 51 1.99 -7.70 2.14
CA PHE A 51 1.76 -7.17 0.80
C PHE A 51 2.93 -7.48 -0.14
N ALA A 52 2.65 -8.31 -1.15
CA ALA A 52 3.48 -8.53 -2.31
C ALA A 52 3.01 -7.65 -3.47
N ARG A 53 3.93 -7.21 -4.34
CA ARG A 53 3.60 -6.36 -5.49
C ARG A 53 4.12 -6.93 -6.80
N VAL A 54 3.22 -7.06 -7.77
CA VAL A 54 3.51 -7.62 -9.10
C VAL A 54 4.61 -6.83 -9.81
N GLY A 55 5.31 -7.51 -10.71
CA GLY A 55 6.42 -6.96 -11.48
C GLY A 55 6.79 -7.93 -12.60
N ASN A 56 7.13 -7.44 -13.78
CA ASN A 56 7.44 -8.28 -14.95
C ASN A 56 8.93 -8.63 -15.10
N ALA A 57 9.77 -8.26 -14.13
CA ALA A 57 11.17 -8.69 -14.05
C ALA A 57 11.32 -9.99 -13.24
N SER A 58 12.38 -10.74 -13.52
CA SER A 58 12.83 -11.85 -12.66
C SER A 58 13.55 -11.35 -11.39
N GLU A 59 14.07 -10.12 -11.44
CA GLU A 59 14.64 -9.44 -10.28
C GLU A 59 13.54 -8.98 -9.31
N TRP A 60 13.90 -8.91 -8.02
CA TRP A 60 12.95 -8.66 -6.94
C TRP A 60 13.64 -8.04 -5.72
N PHE A 61 12.84 -7.57 -4.78
CA PHE A 61 13.28 -7.04 -3.48
C PHE A 61 12.23 -7.36 -2.39
N TYR A 62 12.60 -7.22 -1.12
CA TYR A 62 11.69 -7.47 -0.01
C TYR A 62 10.68 -6.33 0.19
N ALA A 63 9.47 -6.67 0.64
CA ALA A 63 8.56 -5.70 1.23
C ALA A 63 9.20 -4.99 2.44
N PRO A 64 8.78 -3.75 2.75
CA PRO A 64 9.29 -3.02 3.93
C PRO A 64 9.13 -3.82 5.22
N GLU A 65 10.16 -3.85 6.06
CA GLU A 65 10.14 -4.47 7.39
C GLU A 65 10.31 -3.45 8.53
N VAL A 66 10.55 -2.18 8.21
CA VAL A 66 10.75 -1.10 9.18
C VAL A 66 9.79 0.05 8.87
N PRO A 67 8.86 0.42 9.77
CA PRO A 67 7.91 1.51 9.54
C PRO A 67 8.60 2.82 9.21
N GLY A 68 8.13 3.51 8.16
CA GLY A 68 8.66 4.79 7.71
C GLY A 68 9.95 4.73 6.90
N LEU A 69 10.51 3.53 6.65
CA LEU A 69 11.72 3.34 5.86
C LEU A 69 11.48 2.40 4.67
N MET A 70 12.01 2.80 3.51
CA MET A 70 12.07 1.98 2.31
C MET A 70 13.33 2.32 1.52
N ASP A 71 14.23 1.34 1.43
CA ASP A 71 15.46 1.49 0.66
C ASP A 71 15.19 1.26 -0.83
N GLU A 72 15.95 1.97 -1.67
CA GLU A 72 15.99 1.67 -3.10
C GLU A 72 16.80 0.38 -3.30
N PRO A 73 16.23 -0.67 -3.92
CA PRO A 73 16.97 -1.90 -4.16
C PRO A 73 18.12 -1.64 -5.12
N LYS A 74 19.15 -2.49 -5.07
CA LYS A 74 20.32 -2.39 -5.97
C LYS A 74 19.86 -2.29 -7.44
N GLY A 75 20.33 -1.27 -8.15
CA GLY A 75 19.97 -1.02 -9.55
C GLY A 75 18.60 -0.35 -9.76
N GLY A 76 17.91 0.03 -8.68
CA GLY A 76 16.59 0.65 -8.73
C GLY A 76 15.44 -0.35 -8.77
N PHE A 77 14.21 0.19 -8.81
CA PHE A 77 12.97 -0.57 -8.81
C PHE A 77 12.63 -1.22 -10.16
N LYS A 78 13.38 -0.89 -11.21
CA LYS A 78 13.37 -1.59 -12.49
C LYS A 78 14.73 -2.20 -12.80
N ASP A 79 14.72 -3.28 -13.57
CA ASP A 79 15.93 -3.88 -14.10
C ASP A 79 16.51 -3.09 -15.28
N ALA A 80 17.64 -3.54 -15.80
CA ALA A 80 18.33 -2.90 -16.92
C ALA A 80 17.54 -2.93 -18.25
N GLN A 81 16.50 -3.76 -18.35
CA GLN A 81 15.59 -3.81 -19.50
C GLN A 81 14.36 -2.91 -19.31
N GLY A 82 14.25 -2.21 -18.18
CA GLY A 82 13.12 -1.36 -17.84
C GLY A 82 11.88 -2.13 -17.37
N ARG A 83 12.05 -3.40 -16.96
CA ARG A 83 10.98 -4.22 -16.36
C ARG A 83 10.91 -3.94 -14.85
N ILE A 84 9.72 -3.95 -14.28
CA ILE A 84 9.49 -3.66 -12.87
C ILE A 84 9.86 -4.87 -12.02
N LYS A 85 10.69 -4.67 -10.99
CA LYS A 85 11.06 -5.69 -10.02
C LYS A 85 9.86 -6.05 -9.14
N LYS A 86 9.74 -7.33 -8.80
CA LYS A 86 8.71 -7.79 -7.87
C LYS A 86 9.04 -7.38 -6.43
N GLN A 87 8.03 -7.03 -5.65
CA GLN A 87 8.16 -6.93 -4.20
C GLN A 87 7.66 -8.25 -3.58
N ALA A 88 8.55 -8.99 -2.93
CA ALA A 88 8.23 -10.25 -2.25
C ALA A 88 7.94 -10.01 -0.77
N GLN A 89 6.86 -10.60 -0.25
CA GLN A 89 6.55 -10.54 1.18
C GLN A 89 7.29 -11.65 1.92
N ARG A 90 8.10 -11.29 2.92
CA ARG A 90 8.71 -12.23 3.86
C ARG A 90 7.82 -12.40 5.08
N PHE A 91 7.59 -13.63 5.50
CA PHE A 91 6.87 -13.98 6.72
C PHE A 91 7.79 -14.67 7.73
N ARG A 92 7.63 -14.29 8.99
CA ARG A 92 8.44 -14.70 10.14
C ARG A 92 7.55 -15.31 11.21
N LEU A 93 8.14 -16.11 12.10
CA LEU A 93 7.45 -16.76 13.21
C LEU A 93 7.98 -16.20 14.52
N TYR A 94 7.08 -15.75 15.40
CA TYR A 94 7.43 -15.30 16.75
C TYR A 94 6.76 -16.18 17.80
N GLY A 95 7.54 -16.62 18.77
CA GLY A 95 7.10 -17.40 19.90
C GLY A 95 6.69 -16.50 21.05
N TYR A 96 5.61 -16.87 21.73
CA TYR A 96 5.05 -16.16 22.87
C TYR A 96 4.91 -17.11 24.05
N ASP A 97 5.09 -16.60 25.26
CA ASP A 97 4.79 -17.33 26.48
C ASP A 97 3.27 -17.35 26.77
N ASP A 98 2.87 -17.98 27.89
CA ASP A 98 1.47 -18.08 28.29
C ASP A 98 0.83 -16.74 28.71
N GLN A 99 1.65 -15.71 28.97
CA GLN A 99 1.23 -14.34 29.24
C GLN A 99 1.11 -13.50 27.95
N GLY A 100 1.54 -14.03 26.81
CA GLY A 100 1.51 -13.30 25.53
C GLY A 100 2.69 -12.35 25.36
N ARG A 101 3.78 -12.57 26.11
CA ARG A 101 5.04 -11.84 25.97
C ARG A 101 5.90 -12.50 24.92
N VAL A 102 6.58 -11.71 24.10
CA VAL A 102 7.44 -12.24 23.03
C VAL A 102 8.69 -12.92 23.62
N VAL A 103 8.99 -14.12 23.14
CA VAL A 103 10.14 -14.93 23.59
C VAL A 103 11.31 -14.81 22.61
N ARG A 104 11.05 -15.03 21.31
CA ARG A 104 12.04 -14.96 20.22
C ARG A 104 11.39 -15.11 18.84
N GLU A 105 12.13 -14.76 17.79
CA GLU A 105 11.89 -15.29 16.45
C GLU A 105 12.26 -16.80 16.38
N LEU A 106 11.45 -17.58 15.67
CA LEU A 106 11.69 -18.99 15.37
C LEU A 106 12.27 -19.12 13.96
N ASP A 107 13.38 -19.83 13.86
CA ASP A 107 14.07 -20.13 12.60
C ASP A 107 13.83 -21.60 12.18
N ALA A 108 14.53 -22.03 11.14
CA ALA A 108 14.46 -23.38 10.59
C ALA A 108 14.77 -24.52 11.58
N SER A 109 15.40 -24.26 12.74
CA SER A 109 15.61 -25.29 13.79
C SER A 109 14.30 -25.76 14.42
N PHE A 110 13.22 -25.00 14.26
CA PHE A 110 11.87 -25.36 14.68
C PHE A 110 11.06 -26.08 13.58
N ASN A 111 11.71 -26.47 12.47
CA ASN A 111 11.12 -27.19 11.34
C ASN A 111 9.78 -26.58 10.85
N PRO A 112 9.76 -25.28 10.48
CA PRO A 112 8.54 -24.65 10.03
C PRO A 112 8.05 -25.27 8.72
N LYS A 113 6.77 -25.64 8.70
CA LYS A 113 6.06 -26.03 7.48
C LYS A 113 5.01 -24.97 7.17
N TRP A 114 5.14 -24.33 6.02
CA TRP A 114 4.27 -23.26 5.58
C TRP A 114 3.21 -23.79 4.60
N THR A 115 2.01 -23.20 4.66
CA THR A 115 0.94 -23.43 3.68
C THR A 115 0.28 -22.11 3.35
N VAL A 116 0.09 -21.82 2.06
CA VAL A 116 -0.54 -20.60 1.57
C VAL A 116 -1.67 -20.99 0.63
N HIS A 117 -2.84 -20.36 0.78
CA HIS A 117 -3.95 -20.51 -0.16
C HIS A 117 -4.45 -19.12 -0.54
N VAL A 118 -4.10 -18.68 -1.75
CA VAL A 118 -4.58 -17.44 -2.36
C VAL A 118 -5.57 -17.74 -3.47
N ALA A 119 -6.46 -16.81 -3.77
CA ALA A 119 -7.31 -16.87 -4.95
C ALA A 119 -7.57 -15.47 -5.52
N ASN A 120 -8.06 -15.41 -6.76
CA ASN A 120 -8.66 -14.21 -7.35
C ASN A 120 -10.14 -14.47 -7.61
N THR A 121 -11.01 -13.70 -6.97
CA THR A 121 -12.46 -13.79 -7.13
C THR A 121 -13.08 -12.50 -7.69
N LYS A 122 -12.26 -11.56 -8.21
CA LYS A 122 -12.72 -10.26 -8.74
C LYS A 122 -13.78 -10.41 -9.83
N ALA A 123 -13.58 -11.33 -10.76
CA ALA A 123 -14.49 -11.56 -11.87
C ALA A 123 -15.80 -12.24 -11.43
N ALA A 124 -15.78 -12.95 -10.30
CA ALA A 124 -16.96 -13.59 -9.70
C ALA A 124 -17.76 -12.65 -8.79
N TRP A 125 -17.19 -11.50 -8.42
CA TRP A 125 -17.78 -10.55 -7.47
C TRP A 125 -18.76 -9.55 -8.11
N TYR A 126 -19.25 -8.62 -7.29
CA TYR A 126 -20.10 -7.52 -7.70
C TYR A 126 -19.26 -6.33 -8.18
N GLY A 127 -19.84 -5.52 -9.05
CA GLY A 127 -19.23 -4.28 -9.50
C GLY A 127 -19.09 -3.27 -8.37
N PHE A 128 -18.03 -2.47 -8.42
CA PHE A 128 -17.78 -1.40 -7.47
C PHE A 128 -18.26 -0.06 -8.04
N VAL A 129 -18.93 0.73 -7.21
CA VAL A 129 -19.28 2.13 -7.53
C VAL A 129 -18.73 3.04 -6.43
N ASN A 130 -19.12 2.81 -5.18
CA ASN A 130 -18.59 3.49 -4.00
C ASN A 130 -18.61 2.56 -2.78
N ALA A 131 -17.97 3.00 -1.69
CA ALA A 131 -18.04 2.32 -0.40
C ALA A 131 -19.49 2.33 0.15
N MET A 132 -19.92 1.22 0.76
CA MET A 132 -21.31 1.02 1.19
C MET A 132 -21.58 1.33 2.68
N ASP A 133 -20.60 1.91 3.37
CA ASP A 133 -20.56 2.08 4.82
C ASP A 133 -20.62 3.55 5.29
N ARG A 134 -20.99 4.47 4.39
CA ARG A 134 -21.08 5.91 4.69
C ARG A 134 -22.49 6.41 5.03
N GLY A 135 -23.49 5.51 5.09
CA GLY A 135 -24.87 5.83 5.47
C GLY A 135 -25.53 6.87 4.54
N ASP A 136 -26.52 7.59 5.05
CA ASP A 136 -27.36 8.50 4.24
C ASP A 136 -26.60 9.70 3.64
N ALA A 137 -25.45 10.05 4.21
CA ALA A 137 -24.63 11.17 3.75
C ALA A 137 -23.80 10.86 2.49
N ALA A 138 -23.59 9.58 2.18
CA ALA A 138 -23.03 9.09 0.92
C ALA A 138 -23.50 7.64 0.74
N PRO A 139 -24.77 7.42 0.36
CA PRO A 139 -25.34 6.08 0.34
C PRO A 139 -24.59 5.17 -0.62
N GLY A 140 -24.44 3.89 -0.25
CA GLY A 140 -23.83 2.93 -1.16
C GLY A 140 -24.72 2.66 -2.37
N VAL A 141 -24.16 2.74 -3.57
CA VAL A 141 -24.88 2.45 -4.81
C VAL A 141 -24.89 0.94 -5.06
N PRO A 142 -26.06 0.32 -5.26
CA PRO A 142 -26.14 -1.10 -5.54
C PRO A 142 -25.33 -1.52 -6.78
N GLY A 143 -24.47 -2.52 -6.63
CA GLY A 143 -23.63 -3.06 -7.69
C GLY A 143 -24.17 -4.39 -8.21
N ALA A 144 -24.31 -4.55 -9.53
CA ALA A 144 -24.65 -5.83 -10.15
C ALA A 144 -23.47 -6.82 -10.10
N GLN A 145 -23.74 -8.12 -10.22
CA GLN A 145 -22.68 -9.11 -10.43
C GLN A 145 -21.87 -8.79 -11.68
N ARG A 146 -20.53 -8.87 -11.60
CA ARG A 146 -19.68 -8.97 -12.79
C ARG A 146 -19.94 -10.31 -13.47
N ASN A 147 -19.82 -10.34 -14.79
CA ASN A 147 -20.15 -11.47 -15.64
C ASN A 147 -21.57 -12.02 -15.35
N PRO A 148 -22.63 -11.17 -15.34
CA PRO A 148 -23.97 -11.58 -14.92
C PRO A 148 -24.62 -12.60 -15.86
N PHE A 149 -24.09 -12.74 -17.08
CA PHE A 149 -24.53 -13.73 -18.07
C PHE A 149 -24.01 -15.15 -17.81
N ILE A 150 -23.11 -15.35 -16.84
CA ILE A 150 -22.64 -16.68 -16.42
C ILE A 150 -23.57 -17.25 -15.34
N ALA A 151 -24.18 -18.39 -15.64
CA ALA A 151 -25.07 -19.11 -14.73
C ALA A 151 -24.39 -19.45 -13.39
N GLY A 152 -25.14 -19.35 -12.29
CA GLY A 152 -24.63 -19.46 -10.92
C GLY A 152 -23.79 -20.71 -10.64
N ASP A 153 -24.26 -21.87 -11.11
CA ASP A 153 -23.58 -23.17 -10.99
C ASP A 153 -22.26 -23.26 -11.76
N LYS A 154 -22.04 -22.39 -12.74
CA LYS A 154 -20.81 -22.32 -13.55
C LYS A 154 -19.83 -21.25 -13.09
N ARG A 155 -20.26 -20.32 -12.22
CA ARG A 155 -19.45 -19.16 -11.83
C ARG A 155 -18.11 -19.56 -11.21
N ARG A 156 -18.10 -20.57 -10.34
CA ARG A 156 -16.86 -21.03 -9.68
C ARG A 156 -15.81 -21.46 -10.71
N ASP A 157 -16.16 -22.35 -11.61
CA ASP A 157 -15.22 -22.94 -12.57
C ASP A 157 -14.82 -21.97 -13.70
N MET A 158 -15.65 -20.97 -13.99
CA MET A 158 -15.38 -19.99 -15.04
C MET A 158 -14.70 -18.72 -14.55
N LEU A 159 -14.98 -18.25 -13.33
CA LEU A 159 -14.63 -16.89 -12.90
C LEU A 159 -13.63 -16.85 -11.74
N VAL A 160 -13.48 -17.93 -10.96
CA VAL A 160 -12.54 -17.96 -9.83
C VAL A 160 -11.21 -18.55 -10.29
N ILE A 161 -10.12 -17.81 -10.04
CA ILE A 161 -8.77 -18.33 -10.22
C ILE A 161 -8.31 -18.85 -8.85
N ASP A 162 -8.37 -20.16 -8.67
CA ASP A 162 -8.05 -20.85 -7.41
C ASP A 162 -7.04 -21.99 -7.66
N PRO A 163 -5.79 -21.86 -7.18
CA PRO A 163 -4.78 -22.91 -7.22
C PRO A 163 -4.91 -23.96 -6.11
N GLY A 164 -5.78 -23.72 -5.11
CA GLY A 164 -5.78 -24.47 -3.85
C GLY A 164 -4.59 -24.12 -2.94
N PRO A 165 -4.49 -24.78 -1.77
CA PRO A 165 -3.38 -24.59 -0.85
C PRO A 165 -2.07 -25.19 -1.38
N VAL A 166 -0.98 -24.43 -1.28
CA VAL A 166 0.38 -24.83 -1.64
C VAL A 166 1.26 -24.80 -0.39
N SER A 167 2.05 -25.87 -0.16
CA SER A 167 2.93 -25.98 1.01
C SER A 167 4.42 -25.95 0.64
N ILE A 168 5.24 -25.37 1.51
CA ILE A 168 6.69 -25.33 1.38
C ILE A 168 7.36 -25.46 2.76
N GLU A 169 8.53 -26.08 2.81
CA GLU A 169 9.33 -26.26 4.02
C GLU A 169 10.83 -26.31 3.67
N GLY A 170 11.68 -26.32 4.69
CA GLY A 170 13.13 -26.38 4.54
C GLY A 170 13.80 -25.01 4.34
N LYS A 171 15.12 -25.03 4.25
CA LYS A 171 15.97 -23.85 4.05
C LYS A 171 16.28 -23.67 2.58
N SER A 172 16.22 -22.43 2.11
CA SER A 172 16.59 -22.08 0.73
C SER A 172 15.88 -22.98 -0.31
N THR A 173 14.59 -23.25 -0.09
CA THR A 173 13.78 -24.07 -0.98
C THR A 173 13.22 -23.21 -2.11
N ASN A 174 13.26 -23.74 -3.35
CA ASN A 174 12.79 -23.06 -4.57
C ASN A 174 13.47 -21.70 -4.83
N THR A 175 14.79 -21.60 -4.64
CA THR A 175 15.55 -20.34 -4.73
C THR A 175 15.42 -19.61 -6.08
N ASP A 176 15.23 -20.35 -7.17
CA ASP A 176 14.99 -19.80 -8.52
C ASP A 176 13.51 -19.56 -8.84
N GLY A 177 12.58 -20.07 -8.02
CA GLY A 177 11.13 -19.97 -8.22
C GLY A 177 10.59 -20.80 -9.39
N ALA A 178 11.39 -21.72 -9.93
CA ALA A 178 11.02 -22.46 -11.14
C ALA A 178 10.26 -23.76 -10.84
N ASP A 179 10.33 -24.27 -9.60
CA ASP A 179 9.69 -25.53 -9.24
C ASP A 179 8.16 -25.40 -9.24
N THR A 180 7.52 -26.20 -10.09
CA THR A 180 6.07 -26.23 -10.27
C THR A 180 5.32 -26.70 -9.03
N ALA A 181 5.96 -27.45 -8.12
CA ALA A 181 5.34 -27.89 -6.87
C ALA A 181 4.99 -26.73 -5.92
N TYR A 182 5.69 -25.59 -6.06
CA TYR A 182 5.47 -24.40 -5.24
C TYR A 182 4.83 -23.25 -6.02
N ARG A 183 4.33 -23.52 -7.22
CA ARG A 183 3.62 -22.54 -8.05
C ARG A 183 2.15 -22.48 -7.63
N MET A 184 1.64 -21.26 -7.47
CA MET A 184 0.22 -21.00 -7.27
C MET A 184 -0.37 -20.63 -8.64
N GLN A 185 -1.02 -21.57 -9.32
CA GLN A 185 -1.64 -21.34 -10.64
C GLN A 185 -3.08 -21.87 -10.67
N GLY A 186 -4.02 -21.00 -11.01
CA GLY A 186 -5.41 -21.37 -11.26
C GLY A 186 -5.75 -21.24 -12.74
N ARG A 187 -7.05 -21.31 -13.06
CA ARG A 187 -7.54 -21.15 -14.42
C ARG A 187 -8.75 -20.21 -14.45
N PHE A 188 -8.74 -19.27 -15.40
CA PHE A 188 -9.87 -18.42 -15.72
C PHE A 188 -10.56 -18.92 -16.99
N TRP A 189 -11.89 -18.80 -17.05
CA TRP A 189 -12.70 -19.19 -18.21
C TRP A 189 -12.52 -20.65 -18.66
N GLN A 190 -12.14 -21.53 -17.73
CA GLN A 190 -11.78 -22.93 -17.97
C GLN A 190 -10.67 -23.17 -19.02
N SER A 191 -10.04 -22.12 -19.55
CA SER A 191 -9.16 -22.19 -20.72
C SER A 191 -7.88 -21.34 -20.60
N LEU A 192 -7.88 -20.33 -19.74
CA LEU A 192 -6.75 -19.44 -19.54
C LEU A 192 -6.03 -19.79 -18.24
N ASP A 193 -4.84 -20.38 -18.34
CA ASP A 193 -3.99 -20.58 -17.17
C ASP A 193 -3.50 -19.22 -16.64
N VAL A 194 -3.68 -18.99 -15.34
CA VAL A 194 -3.32 -17.73 -14.67
C VAL A 194 -2.44 -18.03 -13.46
N PRO A 195 -1.14 -17.67 -13.50
CA PRO A 195 -0.29 -17.74 -12.33
C PRO A 195 -0.71 -16.65 -11.34
N LEU A 196 -0.75 -16.99 -10.05
CA LEU A 196 -0.94 -16.04 -8.94
C LEU A 196 0.35 -15.82 -8.13
N GLY A 197 1.41 -16.56 -8.46
CA GLY A 197 2.73 -16.42 -7.84
C GLY A 197 3.39 -17.76 -7.53
N HIS A 198 4.38 -17.74 -6.63
CA HIS A 198 5.06 -18.93 -6.13
C HIS A 198 5.62 -18.71 -4.72
N LEU A 199 5.94 -19.80 -4.04
CA LEU A 199 6.53 -19.78 -2.70
C LEU A 199 8.03 -20.08 -2.75
N ARG A 200 8.80 -19.44 -1.86
CA ARG A 200 10.19 -19.80 -1.57
C ARG A 200 10.42 -19.81 -0.06
N THR A 201 11.51 -20.42 0.39
CA THR A 201 12.03 -20.18 1.75
C THR A 201 13.43 -19.58 1.69
N ASP A 202 13.76 -18.73 2.67
CA ASP A 202 15.12 -18.24 2.85
C ASP A 202 16.00 -19.22 3.65
N GLU A 203 17.26 -18.85 3.88
CA GLU A 203 18.24 -19.66 4.62
C GLU A 203 17.86 -19.94 6.09
N ALA A 204 16.98 -19.11 6.67
CA ALA A 204 16.43 -19.28 8.00
C ALA A 204 15.09 -20.04 7.99
N GLY A 205 14.62 -20.52 6.84
CA GLY A 205 13.33 -21.21 6.71
C GLY A 205 12.11 -20.28 6.78
N ARG A 206 12.32 -18.98 6.63
CA ARG A 206 11.23 -17.99 6.57
C ARG A 206 10.54 -18.09 5.22
N LEU A 207 9.22 -17.94 5.20
CA LEU A 207 8.44 -17.98 3.96
C LEU A 207 8.62 -16.68 3.17
N LEU A 208 8.80 -16.82 1.87
CA LEU A 208 8.72 -15.73 0.90
C LEU A 208 7.56 -16.00 -0.05
N VAL A 209 6.60 -15.08 -0.10
CA VAL A 209 5.50 -15.11 -1.09
C VAL A 209 5.84 -14.16 -2.23
N PHE A 210 6.00 -14.72 -3.42
CA PHE A 210 6.24 -13.96 -4.64
C PHE A 210 4.93 -13.77 -5.41
N PRO A 211 4.64 -12.56 -5.88
CA PRO A 211 3.46 -12.29 -6.69
C PRO A 211 3.70 -12.65 -8.17
N ALA A 212 2.62 -12.71 -8.94
CA ALA A 212 2.64 -12.89 -10.39
C ALA A 212 3.21 -11.66 -11.15
N ASP A 213 3.08 -11.65 -12.48
CA ASP A 213 3.82 -10.76 -13.39
C ASP A 213 3.10 -9.43 -13.68
N GLY A 214 1.86 -9.25 -13.21
CA GLY A 214 1.02 -8.08 -13.48
C GLY A 214 0.28 -8.19 -14.82
N VAL A 215 -0.07 -9.40 -15.23
CA VAL A 215 -0.72 -9.72 -16.50
C VAL A 215 -2.24 -9.69 -16.35
N SER A 216 -2.88 -8.95 -17.25
CA SER A 216 -4.34 -8.89 -17.38
C SER A 216 -4.76 -9.24 -18.79
N ARG A 217 -5.79 -10.06 -18.93
CA ARG A 217 -6.31 -10.52 -20.22
C ARG A 217 -7.82 -10.67 -20.15
N THR A 218 -8.43 -10.77 -21.33
CA THR A 218 -9.83 -11.13 -21.48
C THR A 218 -9.99 -12.48 -22.16
N ALA A 219 -11.02 -13.22 -21.77
CA ALA A 219 -11.44 -14.46 -22.42
C ALA A 219 -12.37 -14.24 -23.62
N ILE A 220 -12.83 -13.00 -23.84
CA ILE A 220 -13.75 -12.64 -24.91
C ILE A 220 -12.97 -11.93 -26.03
N GLU A 221 -13.16 -12.37 -27.26
CA GLU A 221 -12.53 -11.76 -28.43
C GLU A 221 -12.99 -10.30 -28.60
N GLN A 222 -12.06 -9.40 -28.96
CA GLN A 222 -12.34 -7.97 -29.20
C GLN A 222 -13.09 -7.28 -28.05
N ASN A 223 -12.69 -7.55 -26.81
CA ASN A 223 -13.34 -7.02 -25.61
C ASN A 223 -12.49 -5.94 -24.92
N PRO A 224 -12.43 -4.69 -25.43
CA PRO A 224 -11.66 -3.63 -24.82
C PRO A 224 -12.25 -3.22 -23.46
N VAL A 225 -11.38 -2.82 -22.54
CA VAL A 225 -11.80 -2.16 -21.29
C VAL A 225 -12.60 -0.88 -21.59
N ARG A 226 -13.70 -0.69 -20.86
CA ARG A 226 -14.62 0.45 -21.02
C ARG A 226 -14.86 1.20 -19.72
N ASP A 227 -14.65 0.54 -18.59
CA ASP A 227 -14.85 1.08 -17.25
C ASP A 227 -13.58 0.90 -16.42
N PHE A 228 -13.36 1.77 -15.43
CA PHE A 228 -12.16 1.70 -14.59
C PHE A 228 -12.16 0.50 -13.64
N THR A 229 -13.33 -0.03 -13.26
CA THR A 229 -13.44 -1.12 -12.29
C THR A 229 -14.16 -2.37 -12.80
N ASN A 230 -15.13 -2.25 -13.69
CA ASN A 230 -16.10 -3.31 -13.98
C ASN A 230 -16.09 -3.70 -15.47
N ASN A 231 -15.25 -4.68 -15.81
CA ASN A 231 -15.13 -5.17 -17.19
C ASN A 231 -15.38 -6.68 -17.25
N ASP A 232 -16.50 -7.08 -17.84
CA ASP A 232 -16.86 -8.49 -18.00
C ASP A 232 -15.88 -9.23 -18.93
N GLY A 233 -15.67 -10.51 -18.66
CA GLY A 233 -14.75 -11.38 -19.39
C GLY A 233 -13.27 -11.08 -19.13
N TRP A 234 -12.93 -10.14 -18.24
CA TRP A 234 -11.55 -9.82 -17.88
C TRP A 234 -11.11 -10.51 -16.59
N HIS A 235 -9.81 -10.76 -16.50
CA HIS A 235 -9.12 -11.15 -15.28
C HIS A 235 -7.81 -10.36 -15.13
N ASP A 236 -7.25 -10.39 -13.94
CA ASP A 236 -5.85 -10.08 -13.67
C ASP A 236 -5.22 -11.20 -12.83
N ASP A 237 -3.98 -11.00 -12.40
CA ASP A 237 -3.19 -11.94 -11.61
C ASP A 237 -2.92 -11.44 -10.19
N TRP A 238 -3.76 -10.51 -9.70
CA TRP A 238 -3.81 -10.20 -8.27
C TRP A 238 -4.46 -11.34 -7.51
N CYS A 239 -4.19 -11.43 -6.22
CA CYS A 239 -4.82 -12.42 -5.37
C CYS A 239 -4.65 -12.05 -3.91
N ASP A 240 -5.40 -12.70 -3.04
CA ASP A 240 -5.16 -12.66 -1.62
C ASP A 240 -5.61 -13.96 -0.94
N GLY A 241 -5.13 -14.19 0.28
CA GLY A 241 -5.52 -15.37 1.03
C GLY A 241 -4.69 -15.60 2.29
N TRP A 242 -5.03 -16.66 3.00
CA TRP A 242 -4.41 -16.97 4.29
C TRP A 242 -3.02 -17.60 4.13
N VAL A 243 -2.20 -17.36 5.15
CA VAL A 243 -0.89 -17.97 5.37
C VAL A 243 -0.93 -18.70 6.71
N LYS A 244 -0.66 -20.01 6.69
CA LYS A 244 -0.63 -20.87 7.87
C LYS A 244 0.73 -21.54 8.01
N ALA A 245 1.08 -21.91 9.23
CA ALA A 245 2.31 -22.64 9.50
C ALA A 245 2.18 -23.58 10.70
N THR A 246 3.01 -24.62 10.73
CA THR A 246 3.25 -25.42 11.93
C THR A 246 4.74 -25.45 12.26
N VAL A 247 5.07 -25.62 13.54
CA VAL A 247 6.45 -25.75 14.04
C VAL A 247 6.58 -26.90 15.04
N GLN A 248 7.80 -27.35 15.29
CA GLN A 248 8.13 -28.32 16.33
C GLN A 248 8.67 -27.61 17.58
N ILE A 249 8.00 -27.78 18.72
CA ILE A 249 8.39 -27.24 20.03
C ILE A 249 8.34 -28.39 21.05
N ASP A 250 9.45 -28.66 21.74
CA ASP A 250 9.53 -29.72 22.77
C ASP A 250 9.02 -31.10 22.29
N GLY A 251 9.30 -31.45 21.03
CA GLY A 251 8.87 -32.71 20.41
C GLY A 251 7.39 -32.75 20.02
N LYS A 252 6.67 -31.63 20.08
CA LYS A 252 5.27 -31.50 19.66
C LYS A 252 5.12 -30.57 18.47
N THR A 253 4.16 -30.88 17.61
CA THR A 253 3.74 -29.96 16.54
C THR A 253 2.77 -28.93 17.10
N LEU A 254 3.06 -27.66 16.88
CA LEU A 254 2.20 -26.54 17.26
C LEU A 254 1.72 -25.80 16.01
N GLU A 255 0.42 -25.51 15.94
CA GLU A 255 -0.14 -24.64 14.91
C GLU A 255 0.14 -23.16 15.25
N CYS A 256 0.58 -22.41 14.24
CA CYS A 256 0.83 -20.98 14.39
C CYS A 256 -0.46 -20.19 14.14
N GLU A 257 -0.66 -19.08 14.85
CA GLU A 257 -1.70 -18.12 14.51
C GLU A 257 -1.49 -17.60 13.08
N PRO A 258 -2.54 -17.63 12.24
CA PRO A 258 -2.42 -17.37 10.82
C PRO A 258 -2.14 -15.90 10.53
N ALA A 259 -1.64 -15.67 9.33
CA ALA A 259 -1.55 -14.35 8.71
C ALA A 259 -2.33 -14.35 7.38
N TRP A 260 -2.28 -13.22 6.68
CA TRP A 260 -2.84 -13.06 5.34
C TRP A 260 -1.80 -12.45 4.41
N VAL A 261 -1.90 -12.75 3.12
CA VAL A 261 -1.08 -12.12 2.07
C VAL A 261 -1.98 -11.54 0.99
N VAL A 262 -1.60 -10.36 0.50
CA VAL A 262 -2.23 -9.68 -0.64
C VAL A 262 -1.16 -9.48 -1.71
N SER A 263 -1.44 -9.90 -2.94
CA SER A 263 -0.66 -9.59 -4.13
C SER A 263 -1.38 -8.50 -4.92
N CYS A 264 -0.74 -7.34 -5.06
CA CYS A 264 -1.34 -6.15 -5.68
C CYS A 264 -0.39 -5.43 -6.64
N GLY A 265 -0.79 -4.27 -7.15
CA GLY A 265 -0.05 -3.48 -8.13
C GLY A 265 1.28 -2.93 -7.58
N PRO A 266 2.22 -2.53 -8.45
CA PRO A 266 3.43 -1.83 -8.02
C PRO A 266 3.10 -0.52 -7.32
N LYS A 267 4.03 -0.08 -6.47
CA LYS A 267 4.05 1.27 -5.92
C LYS A 267 5.02 2.09 -6.77
N PHE A 268 4.56 3.17 -7.39
CA PHE A 268 5.39 3.99 -8.28
C PHE A 268 6.09 5.14 -7.55
N ALA A 269 5.87 5.30 -6.25
CA ALA A 269 6.73 6.09 -5.34
C ALA A 269 7.06 5.27 -4.07
N PRO A 270 7.85 4.19 -4.17
CA PRO A 270 8.03 3.21 -3.08
C PRO A 270 8.45 3.81 -1.74
N GLN A 271 9.24 4.89 -1.78
CA GLN A 271 9.85 5.56 -0.63
C GLN A 271 8.95 6.60 0.05
N MET A 272 7.68 6.70 -0.37
CA MET A 272 6.71 7.67 0.15
C MET A 272 5.48 6.94 0.67
N GLU A 273 4.92 7.33 1.81
CA GLU A 273 3.73 6.68 2.39
C GLU A 273 2.49 7.57 2.19
N PRO A 274 1.30 6.99 2.00
CA PRO A 274 0.06 7.77 1.95
C PRO A 274 -0.26 8.40 3.31
N ILE A 275 -0.92 9.56 3.32
CA ILE A 275 -1.22 10.32 4.56
C ILE A 275 -2.09 9.50 5.53
N VAL A 276 -3.09 8.80 4.98
CA VAL A 276 -3.90 7.81 5.69
C VAL A 276 -3.56 6.46 5.09
N THR A 277 -3.05 5.56 5.92
CA THR A 277 -2.58 4.23 5.52
C THR A 277 -3.56 3.13 5.91
N LEU A 278 -3.40 1.92 5.37
CA LEU A 278 -4.20 0.78 5.82
C LEU A 278 -4.00 0.48 7.32
N TYR A 279 -2.84 0.84 7.89
CA TYR A 279 -2.62 0.72 9.33
C TYR A 279 -3.54 1.67 10.10
N ASP A 280 -3.65 2.92 9.63
CA ASP A 280 -4.50 3.93 10.25
C ASP A 280 -5.98 3.55 10.15
N ALA A 281 -6.43 3.08 8.99
CA ALA A 281 -7.82 2.63 8.79
C ALA A 281 -8.15 1.38 9.65
N ALA A 282 -7.28 0.38 9.67
CA ALA A 282 -7.46 -0.82 10.48
C ALA A 282 -7.37 -0.54 11.99
N ARG A 283 -6.58 0.46 12.40
CA ARG A 283 -6.44 0.84 13.81
C ARG A 283 -7.76 1.27 14.44
N GLU A 284 -8.64 1.92 13.68
CA GLU A 284 -9.99 2.26 14.15
C GLU A 284 -10.78 0.99 14.54
N ALA A 285 -10.73 -0.05 13.69
CA ALA A 285 -11.34 -1.35 13.99
C ALA A 285 -10.67 -2.02 15.20
N MET A 286 -9.34 -1.93 15.33
CA MET A 286 -8.62 -2.49 16.47
C MET A 286 -9.01 -1.82 17.79
N ILE A 287 -9.23 -0.51 17.79
CA ILE A 287 -9.72 0.23 18.96
C ILE A 287 -11.16 -0.16 19.28
N SER A 288 -12.02 -0.30 18.27
CA SER A 288 -13.41 -0.76 18.45
C SER A 288 -13.50 -2.16 19.08
N LEU A 289 -12.64 -3.09 18.64
CA LEU A 289 -12.47 -4.41 19.25
C LEU A 289 -11.75 -4.37 20.61
N GLY A 290 -11.29 -3.18 21.02
CA GLY A 290 -10.46 -2.93 22.18
C GLY A 290 -9.03 -3.45 22.07
N GLN A 291 -8.65 -4.15 20.99
CA GLN A 291 -7.33 -4.77 20.82
C GLN A 291 -6.19 -3.76 20.92
N LEU A 292 -6.45 -2.51 20.56
CA LEU A 292 -5.57 -1.36 20.83
C LEU A 292 -6.31 -0.34 21.69
N ALA A 293 -5.55 0.42 22.48
CA ALA A 293 -6.09 1.55 23.24
C ALA A 293 -6.13 2.82 22.37
N GLU A 294 -7.17 3.63 22.57
CA GLU A 294 -7.18 4.99 22.04
C GLU A 294 -6.13 5.85 22.78
N PRO A 295 -5.36 6.69 22.06
CA PRO A 295 -4.47 7.66 22.70
C PRO A 295 -5.25 8.64 23.59
N SER A 296 -4.90 8.74 24.87
CA SER A 296 -5.64 9.58 25.84
C SER A 296 -4.78 10.47 26.71
N ASP A 297 -3.53 10.09 27.00
CA ASP A 297 -2.63 10.85 27.86
C ASP A 297 -1.44 11.42 27.07
N LYS A 298 -0.51 10.57 26.65
CA LYS A 298 0.73 10.96 25.97
C LYS A 298 1.00 10.12 24.73
N VAL A 299 1.50 10.76 23.67
CA VAL A 299 1.91 10.11 22.40
C VAL A 299 3.40 10.27 22.12
N SER A 300 3.97 9.49 21.22
CA SER A 300 5.35 9.65 20.75
C SER A 300 5.38 10.59 19.53
N PHE A 301 6.28 11.59 19.53
CA PHE A 301 6.46 12.41 18.33
C PHE A 301 6.92 11.54 17.16
N ARG A 302 7.91 10.69 17.35
CA ARG A 302 8.55 9.85 16.32
C ARG A 302 7.63 8.80 15.75
N ARG A 303 6.88 8.09 16.60
CA ARG A 303 6.01 6.98 16.20
C ARG A 303 4.62 7.43 15.76
N ASP A 304 4.05 8.44 16.40
CA ASP A 304 2.63 8.77 16.21
C ASP A 304 2.43 10.06 15.39
N VAL A 305 3.21 11.13 15.66
CA VAL A 305 3.01 12.45 15.05
C VAL A 305 3.78 12.62 13.72
N LEU A 306 5.08 12.31 13.76
CA LEU A 306 6.02 12.50 12.66
C LEU A 306 5.57 11.79 11.37
N PRO A 307 4.99 10.57 11.39
CA PRO A 307 4.49 9.96 10.15
C PRO A 307 3.41 10.84 9.49
N ILE A 308 2.43 11.34 10.24
CA ILE A 308 1.34 12.17 9.70
C ILE A 308 1.90 13.45 9.05
N LEU A 309 2.80 14.15 9.76
CA LEU A 309 3.41 15.38 9.26
C LEU A 309 4.27 15.14 8.02
N ARG A 310 5.18 14.15 8.10
CA ARG A 310 6.11 13.80 7.03
C ARG A 310 5.39 13.37 5.76
N ARG A 311 4.41 12.46 5.88
CA ARG A 311 3.59 11.99 4.75
C ARG A 311 2.89 13.16 4.07
N SER A 312 2.32 14.08 4.86
CA SER A 312 1.66 15.28 4.35
C SER A 312 2.61 16.22 3.61
N GLY A 313 3.79 16.48 4.18
CA GLY A 313 4.81 17.31 3.55
C GLY A 313 5.41 16.69 2.30
N GLN A 314 5.59 15.37 2.27
CA GLN A 314 6.14 14.64 1.13
C GLN A 314 5.24 14.67 -0.10
N MET A 315 3.92 14.84 0.03
CA MET A 315 3.02 14.86 -1.14
C MET A 315 3.39 15.94 -2.17
N GLN A 316 4.16 16.96 -1.77
CA GLN A 316 4.72 17.96 -2.69
C GLN A 316 5.54 17.37 -3.86
N TRP A 317 6.09 16.17 -3.71
CA TRP A 317 6.91 15.55 -4.75
C TRP A 317 6.11 14.78 -5.80
N VAL A 318 4.84 14.51 -5.50
CA VAL A 318 3.95 13.64 -6.30
C VAL A 318 2.63 14.33 -6.66
N ALA A 319 2.41 15.57 -6.22
CA ALA A 319 1.24 16.36 -6.54
C ALA A 319 1.54 17.87 -6.52
N SER A 320 1.24 18.58 -7.61
CA SER A 320 1.47 20.03 -7.71
C SER A 320 0.64 20.83 -6.72
N ALA A 321 -0.57 20.36 -6.42
CA ALA A 321 -1.47 21.02 -5.49
C ALA A 321 -0.90 21.09 -4.06
N THR A 322 -0.13 20.08 -3.63
CA THR A 322 0.61 20.14 -2.36
C THR A 322 1.91 20.93 -2.49
N PHE A 323 2.63 20.81 -3.61
CA PHE A 323 3.87 21.58 -3.85
C PHE A 323 3.68 23.09 -3.74
N LEU A 324 2.54 23.58 -4.23
CA LEU A 324 2.18 25.00 -4.15
C LEU A 324 1.50 25.36 -2.82
N GLY A 325 1.14 24.37 -2.00
CA GLY A 325 0.29 24.49 -0.81
C GLY A 325 0.83 25.37 0.31
N THR A 326 2.15 25.54 0.39
CA THR A 326 2.81 26.39 1.38
C THR A 326 2.30 27.83 1.34
N ALA A 327 1.85 28.31 0.17
CA ALA A 327 1.35 29.67 -0.02
C ALA A 327 0.02 29.96 0.73
N TRP A 328 -0.82 28.95 0.97
CA TRP A 328 -2.13 29.16 1.63
C TRP A 328 -2.32 28.37 2.93
N GLN A 329 -1.58 27.29 3.16
CA GLN A 329 -1.74 26.48 4.38
C GLN A 329 -1.03 27.08 5.60
N LYS A 330 0.02 27.91 5.41
CA LYS A 330 0.76 28.59 6.49
C LYS A 330 1.29 27.65 7.59
N VAL A 331 1.57 26.38 7.25
CA VAL A 331 2.09 25.35 8.18
C VAL A 331 3.61 25.18 8.14
N GLY A 332 4.31 25.88 7.24
CA GLY A 332 5.72 25.61 6.93
C GLY A 332 5.90 24.44 5.96
N ASP A 333 7.14 24.01 5.72
CA ASP A 333 7.42 22.80 4.94
C ASP A 333 7.49 21.59 5.89
N LEU A 334 6.46 20.75 5.88
CA LEU A 334 6.40 19.56 6.74
C LEU A 334 7.34 18.42 6.29
N SER A 335 8.13 18.64 5.23
CA SER A 335 9.24 17.77 4.83
C SER A 335 10.62 18.32 5.24
N ASP A 336 10.68 19.56 5.71
CA ASP A 336 11.91 20.21 6.15
C ASP A 336 12.31 19.74 7.57
N PRO A 337 13.52 19.21 7.77
CA PRO A 337 13.97 18.71 9.08
C PRO A 337 13.95 19.76 10.19
N ASP A 338 14.28 21.00 9.90
CA ASP A 338 14.32 22.08 10.90
C ASP A 338 12.89 22.46 11.33
N THR A 339 11.96 22.51 10.38
CA THR A 339 10.53 22.67 10.65
C THR A 339 10.01 21.54 11.53
N LEU A 340 10.37 20.28 11.23
CA LEU A 340 9.97 19.13 12.04
C LEU A 340 10.59 19.16 13.45
N ALA A 341 11.84 19.59 13.59
CA ALA A 341 12.50 19.75 14.89
C ALA A 341 11.78 20.81 15.75
N ALA A 342 11.43 21.96 15.18
CA ALA A 342 10.66 22.99 15.86
C ALA A 342 9.26 22.49 16.30
N LEU A 343 8.63 21.65 15.47
CA LEU A 343 7.34 21.02 15.78
C LEU A 343 7.43 19.90 16.84
N ALA A 344 8.63 19.37 17.10
CA ALA A 344 8.88 18.38 18.14
C ALA A 344 9.05 19.01 19.54
N GLU A 345 9.15 20.33 19.65
CA GLU A 345 9.26 21.00 20.95
C GLU A 345 7.90 21.02 21.67
N PRO A 346 7.77 20.45 22.89
CA PRO A 346 6.47 20.34 23.57
C PRO A 346 6.06 21.60 24.33
N GLY A 347 7.01 22.50 24.63
CA GLY A 347 6.80 23.70 25.44
C GLY A 347 5.77 24.68 24.85
N GLU A 348 5.27 25.58 25.70
CA GLU A 348 4.27 26.60 25.36
C GLU A 348 4.72 27.53 24.21
N GLN A 349 6.02 27.78 24.07
CA GLN A 349 6.56 28.62 22.99
C GLN A 349 6.26 28.07 21.59
N ALA A 350 6.27 26.74 21.42
CA ALA A 350 5.96 26.07 20.15
C ALA A 350 4.47 25.78 19.96
N ARG A 351 3.64 25.94 21.02
CA ARG A 351 2.21 25.56 21.01
C ARG A 351 1.42 26.24 19.90
N ALA A 352 1.63 27.54 19.68
CA ALA A 352 0.95 28.28 18.63
C ALA A 352 1.27 27.74 17.23
N GLN A 353 2.50 27.27 16.99
CA GLN A 353 2.88 26.66 15.72
C GLN A 353 2.21 25.29 15.55
N ARG A 354 2.21 24.45 16.59
CA ARG A 354 1.55 23.13 16.56
C ARG A 354 0.04 23.26 16.33
N GLN A 355 -0.60 24.23 16.99
CA GLN A 355 -2.02 24.53 16.83
C GLN A 355 -2.36 24.97 15.40
N ARG A 356 -1.54 25.83 14.77
CA ARG A 356 -1.71 26.20 13.36
C ARG A 356 -1.64 24.99 12.42
N VAL A 357 -0.73 24.06 12.69
CA VAL A 357 -0.63 22.82 11.91
C VAL A 357 -1.89 21.97 12.07
N LEU A 358 -2.35 21.74 13.32
CA LEU A 358 -3.59 20.99 13.58
C LEU A 358 -4.80 21.62 12.85
N GLU A 359 -4.95 22.94 12.90
CA GLU A 359 -6.06 23.67 12.27
C GLU A 359 -6.06 23.59 10.73
N ALA A 360 -4.90 23.34 10.12
CA ALA A 360 -4.79 23.15 8.68
C ALA A 360 -5.33 21.79 8.22
N PHE A 361 -5.34 20.78 9.11
CA PHE A 361 -5.95 19.48 8.80
C PHE A 361 -7.47 19.55 8.91
N ARG A 362 -8.14 18.84 8.00
CA ARG A 362 -9.60 18.67 7.99
C ARG A 362 -10.01 17.82 9.18
N ARG A 363 -10.93 18.34 9.98
CA ARG A 363 -11.48 17.59 11.12
C ARG A 363 -12.31 16.40 10.63
N PRO A 364 -12.12 15.18 11.16
CA PRO A 364 -12.99 14.06 10.86
C PRO A 364 -14.39 14.30 11.44
N GLY A 365 -15.40 13.61 10.90
CA GLY A 365 -16.79 13.69 11.34
C GLY A 365 -17.74 14.41 10.38
N GLY A 366 -17.22 15.13 9.38
CA GLY A 366 -18.01 15.62 8.24
C GLY A 366 -18.43 17.09 8.28
N ASP A 367 -18.35 17.75 9.43
CA ASP A 367 -18.70 19.18 9.56
C ASP A 367 -17.69 20.12 8.90
N ASP A 368 -16.44 19.68 8.73
CA ASP A 368 -15.35 20.48 8.15
C ASP A 368 -15.23 20.22 6.65
N THR A 369 -15.88 21.07 5.86
CA THR A 369 -15.97 20.97 4.39
C THR A 369 -14.98 21.86 3.66
N ARG A 370 -13.98 22.43 4.35
CA ARG A 370 -12.99 23.33 3.74
C ARG A 370 -12.24 22.62 2.60
N ALA A 371 -12.39 23.15 1.39
CA ALA A 371 -11.76 22.58 0.19
C ALA A 371 -10.22 22.61 0.28
N HIS A 372 -9.62 23.63 0.89
CA HIS A 372 -8.16 23.80 0.97
C HIS A 372 -7.50 23.15 2.19
N ALA A 373 -8.27 22.49 3.08
CA ALA A 373 -7.73 21.80 4.24
C ALA A 373 -6.94 20.55 3.83
N LEU A 374 -5.94 20.19 4.65
CA LEU A 374 -5.16 18.97 4.47
C LEU A 374 -5.95 17.73 4.93
N PRO A 375 -5.89 16.61 4.21
CA PRO A 375 -5.29 16.44 2.88
C PRO A 375 -6.16 17.07 1.78
N LEU A 376 -5.52 17.66 0.76
CA LEU A 376 -6.23 18.11 -0.44
C LEU A 376 -6.47 16.93 -1.39
N MET A 377 -7.29 15.97 -0.94
CA MET A 377 -7.53 14.70 -1.63
C MET A 377 -9.02 14.37 -1.59
N LEU A 378 -9.51 13.71 -2.62
CA LEU A 378 -10.91 13.29 -2.71
C LEU A 378 -11.27 12.24 -1.65
N GLY A 379 -12.52 12.27 -1.21
CA GLY A 379 -13.09 11.38 -0.20
C GLY A 379 -14.01 10.31 -0.81
N ASP A 380 -14.47 9.37 0.04
CA ASP A 380 -15.34 8.25 -0.35
C ASP A 380 -16.68 8.72 -0.96
N GLY A 381 -17.14 9.91 -0.57
CA GLY A 381 -18.43 10.50 -0.96
C GLY A 381 -18.38 11.33 -2.24
N VAL A 382 -17.31 11.25 -3.04
CA VAL A 382 -17.10 12.10 -4.24
C VAL A 382 -18.27 12.06 -5.24
N ASN A 383 -19.04 10.97 -5.29
CA ASN A 383 -20.20 10.82 -6.18
C ASN A 383 -21.37 11.74 -5.79
N TYR A 384 -21.32 12.38 -4.63
CA TYR A 384 -22.38 13.20 -4.07
C TYR A 384 -21.83 14.60 -3.76
N PRO A 385 -22.14 15.62 -4.57
CA PRO A 385 -21.55 16.95 -4.45
C PRO A 385 -21.63 17.57 -3.05
N ASP A 386 -22.77 17.37 -2.37
CA ASP A 386 -23.04 17.93 -1.04
C ASP A 386 -22.62 17.01 0.11
N SER A 387 -21.90 15.92 -0.18
CA SER A 387 -21.53 14.96 0.86
C SER A 387 -20.47 15.53 1.81
N PRO A 388 -20.61 15.34 3.13
CA PRO A 388 -19.54 15.62 4.08
C PRO A 388 -18.32 14.70 3.89
N HIS A 389 -18.43 13.67 3.04
CA HIS A 389 -17.37 12.73 2.71
C HIS A 389 -16.73 12.97 1.33
N SER A 390 -16.99 14.11 0.69
CA SER A 390 -16.40 14.45 -0.62
C SER A 390 -14.87 14.65 -0.58
N TRP A 391 -14.31 14.86 0.61
CA TRP A 391 -12.88 15.03 0.83
C TRP A 391 -12.33 14.00 1.82
N LEU A 392 -11.08 13.58 1.62
CA LEU A 392 -10.38 12.72 2.57
C LEU A 392 -10.16 13.44 3.90
N THR A 393 -10.39 12.77 5.01
CA THR A 393 -10.00 13.26 6.34
C THR A 393 -8.91 12.36 6.90
N LEU A 394 -8.17 12.85 7.90
CA LEU A 394 -7.49 11.93 8.83
C LEU A 394 -8.52 11.01 9.50
N THR A 395 -8.07 9.88 10.06
CA THR A 395 -8.93 9.09 10.94
C THR A 395 -9.18 9.83 12.27
N ASN A 396 -10.18 9.39 13.05
CA ASN A 396 -10.43 9.95 14.38
C ASN A 396 -9.19 9.83 15.27
N THR A 397 -8.53 8.66 15.25
CA THR A 397 -7.31 8.44 16.05
C THR A 397 -6.16 9.31 15.59
N GLN A 398 -5.92 9.46 14.29
CA GLN A 398 -4.86 10.34 13.77
C GLN A 398 -5.10 11.80 14.18
N TYR A 399 -6.33 12.29 14.09
CA TYR A 399 -6.67 13.65 14.52
C TYR A 399 -6.54 13.83 16.04
N ASN A 400 -6.91 12.83 16.84
CA ASN A 400 -6.68 12.83 18.29
C ASN A 400 -5.17 12.86 18.64
N ILE A 401 -4.33 12.09 17.94
CA ILE A 401 -2.86 12.15 18.08
C ILE A 401 -2.34 13.57 17.83
N LEU A 402 -2.76 14.23 16.74
CA LEU A 402 -2.37 15.61 16.48
C LEU A 402 -2.94 16.58 17.52
N SER A 403 -4.11 16.31 18.09
CA SER A 403 -4.70 17.12 19.16
C SER A 403 -3.89 17.05 20.46
N LEU A 404 -3.47 15.86 20.89
CA LEU A 404 -2.58 15.66 22.04
C LEU A 404 -1.21 16.34 21.80
N TRP A 405 -0.66 16.16 20.61
CA TRP A 405 0.58 16.83 20.21
C TRP A 405 0.48 18.35 20.23
N ALA A 406 -0.58 18.93 19.67
CA ALA A 406 -0.82 20.37 19.70
C ALA A 406 -0.91 20.91 21.14
N GLN A 407 -1.50 20.13 22.04
CA GLN A 407 -1.56 20.45 23.48
C GLN A 407 -0.24 20.27 24.24
N GLY A 408 0.83 19.76 23.59
CA GLY A 408 2.12 19.49 24.24
C GLY A 408 2.18 18.16 25.00
N LYS A 409 1.19 17.28 24.81
CA LYS A 409 1.10 15.98 25.49
C LYS A 409 1.79 14.87 24.68
N PHE A 410 3.10 15.01 24.52
CA PHE A 410 3.88 14.03 23.76
C PHE A 410 5.33 13.94 24.25
N ASP A 411 6.00 12.83 23.94
CA ASP A 411 7.46 12.69 24.10
C ASP A 411 8.19 13.26 22.90
N ASN A 412 9.11 14.21 23.12
CA ASN A 412 10.03 14.67 22.09
C ASN A 412 11.15 13.64 21.89
N ASP A 413 10.81 12.57 21.19
CA ASP A 413 11.72 11.49 20.79
C ASP A 413 12.21 11.64 19.34
N PHE A 414 12.21 12.86 18.81
CA PHE A 414 12.65 13.13 17.44
C PHE A 414 14.15 12.90 17.25
N HIS A 415 14.97 13.38 18.20
CA HIS A 415 16.42 13.19 18.22
C HIS A 415 16.83 12.20 19.32
N ASP A 416 16.74 10.91 19.02
CA ASP A 416 17.18 9.83 19.90
C ASP A 416 18.15 8.91 19.17
N ALA A 417 19.40 8.87 19.63
CA ALA A 417 20.47 8.11 18.98
C ALA A 417 20.22 6.59 18.96
N LYS A 418 19.50 6.04 19.95
CA LYS A 418 19.16 4.60 19.95
C LYS A 418 18.12 4.32 18.89
N MET A 419 17.09 5.15 18.80
CA MET A 419 16.03 4.97 17.80
C MET A 419 16.49 5.33 16.39
N ASP A 420 17.48 6.22 16.24
CA ASP A 420 18.13 6.52 14.95
C ASP A 420 18.88 5.30 14.38
N ALA A 421 19.30 4.34 15.23
CA ALA A 421 19.93 3.10 14.78
C ALA A 421 18.93 2.06 14.24
N TYR A 422 17.62 2.24 14.44
CA TYR A 422 16.56 1.32 13.98
C TYR A 422 16.34 1.47 12.47
N THR A 423 17.33 1.01 11.69
CA THR A 423 17.38 1.09 10.22
C THR A 423 17.11 -0.26 9.54
N SER A 424 17.21 -1.36 10.29
CA SER A 424 16.85 -2.71 9.87
C SER A 424 16.14 -3.44 11.01
N LEU A 425 15.43 -4.53 10.70
CA LEU A 425 14.73 -5.32 11.72
C LEU A 425 15.68 -5.84 12.82
N ASP A 426 16.90 -6.22 12.45
CA ASP A 426 17.91 -6.74 13.37
C ASP A 426 18.39 -5.68 14.38
N ASN A 427 18.16 -4.39 14.10
CA ASN A 427 18.48 -3.29 15.02
C ASN A 427 17.29 -2.89 15.91
N ILE A 428 16.10 -3.44 15.67
CA ILE A 428 14.91 -3.17 16.47
C ILE A 428 14.86 -4.16 17.65
N PRO A 429 14.62 -3.70 18.90
CA PRO A 429 14.40 -4.58 20.05
C PRO A 429 13.30 -5.61 19.78
N LEU A 430 13.49 -6.84 20.26
CA LEU A 430 12.64 -7.99 19.94
C LEU A 430 11.15 -7.73 20.23
N GLU A 431 10.85 -7.04 21.33
CA GLU A 431 9.51 -6.67 21.76
C GLU A 431 8.78 -5.66 20.86
N LEU A 432 9.51 -5.02 19.93
CA LEU A 432 8.98 -4.09 18.95
C LEU A 432 8.85 -4.71 17.55
N GLN A 433 9.59 -5.79 17.26
CA GLN A 433 9.66 -6.35 15.91
C GLN A 433 8.31 -6.83 15.33
N PRO A 434 7.43 -7.54 16.08
CA PRO A 434 6.18 -8.04 15.50
C PRO A 434 5.21 -6.93 15.06
N GLU A 435 5.09 -5.87 15.86
CA GLU A 435 4.30 -4.69 15.50
C GLU A 435 4.96 -3.96 14.32
N ALA A 436 6.28 -3.76 14.36
CA ALA A 436 7.02 -3.09 13.30
C ALA A 436 6.81 -3.75 11.93
N LEU A 437 6.83 -5.09 11.86
CA LEU A 437 6.56 -5.83 10.62
C LEU A 437 5.15 -5.58 10.09
N THR A 438 4.13 -5.71 10.94
CA THR A 438 2.72 -5.50 10.53
C THR A 438 2.49 -4.06 10.10
N ARG A 439 3.03 -3.11 10.87
CA ARG A 439 2.92 -1.70 10.57
C ARG A 439 3.66 -1.32 9.29
N ALA A 440 4.88 -1.81 9.05
CA ALA A 440 5.64 -1.53 7.83
C ALA A 440 4.92 -2.01 6.56
N ALA A 441 4.26 -3.18 6.63
CA ALA A 441 3.47 -3.70 5.52
C ALA A 441 2.23 -2.82 5.23
N LEU A 442 1.53 -2.36 6.26
CA LEU A 442 0.29 -1.59 6.14
C LEU A 442 0.50 -0.08 5.90
N ASP A 443 1.55 0.51 6.47
CA ASP A 443 1.93 1.92 6.28
C ASP A 443 2.30 2.21 4.81
N ALA A 444 2.71 1.19 4.06
CA ALA A 444 3.06 1.30 2.65
C ALA A 444 1.84 1.30 1.70
N CYS A 445 0.61 1.18 2.22
CA CYS A 445 -0.62 0.98 1.44
C CYS A 445 -1.68 2.05 1.76
N SER A 446 -2.57 2.34 0.80
CA SER A 446 -3.58 3.40 0.93
C SER A 446 -4.70 3.05 1.91
N GLY A 447 -4.91 3.88 2.93
CA GLY A 447 -6.01 3.75 3.91
C GLY A 447 -7.26 4.56 3.59
N GLY A 448 -7.26 5.25 2.46
CA GLY A 448 -8.38 6.08 2.03
C GLY A 448 -7.95 7.16 1.04
N ALA A 449 -8.88 7.75 0.30
CA ALA A 449 -10.29 7.36 0.23
C ALA A 449 -10.48 5.98 -0.42
N PHE A 450 -11.64 5.36 -0.22
CA PHE A 450 -11.98 4.06 -0.79
C PHE A 450 -12.94 4.23 -1.96
N HIS A 451 -12.40 4.41 -3.17
CA HIS A 451 -13.17 4.50 -4.42
C HIS A 451 -12.50 3.82 -5.64
N PRO A 452 -12.20 2.51 -5.61
CA PRO A 452 -12.22 1.61 -4.45
C PRO A 452 -10.98 1.77 -3.56
N GLY A 453 -9.91 2.40 -4.03
CA GLY A 453 -8.61 2.46 -3.36
C GLY A 453 -7.51 1.98 -4.29
N VAL A 454 -6.38 1.53 -3.76
CA VAL A 454 -5.25 1.03 -4.57
C VAL A 454 -5.03 -0.46 -4.36
N GLU A 455 -4.74 -0.90 -3.14
CA GLU A 455 -4.43 -2.32 -2.87
C GLU A 455 -5.66 -3.14 -2.47
N ILE A 456 -6.39 -2.66 -1.46
CA ILE A 456 -7.66 -3.20 -0.93
C ILE A 456 -8.59 -2.02 -0.59
N THR A 457 -9.78 -2.29 -0.05
CA THR A 457 -10.81 -1.27 0.16
C THR A 457 -11.44 -1.27 1.57
N TRP A 458 -12.54 -0.53 1.71
CA TRP A 458 -13.21 -0.13 2.94
C TRP A 458 -13.54 -1.22 3.97
N PRO A 459 -13.73 -2.53 3.67
CA PRO A 459 -13.88 -3.54 4.73
C PRO A 459 -12.75 -3.54 5.76
N ILE A 460 -11.54 -3.06 5.39
CA ILE A 460 -10.40 -2.95 6.30
C ILE A 460 -10.67 -2.11 7.56
N ARG A 461 -11.64 -1.18 7.53
CA ARG A 461 -11.99 -0.35 8.69
C ARG A 461 -13.13 -0.89 9.56
N HIS A 462 -13.61 -2.10 9.26
CA HIS A 462 -14.72 -2.74 9.98
C HIS A 462 -14.23 -3.83 10.94
N PRO A 463 -14.75 -3.89 12.17
CA PRO A 463 -14.34 -4.90 13.16
C PRO A 463 -14.67 -6.33 12.72
N GLU A 464 -15.73 -6.54 11.95
CA GLU A 464 -16.17 -7.86 11.45
C GLU A 464 -15.12 -8.55 10.57
N LEU A 465 -14.19 -7.78 10.01
CA LEU A 465 -13.08 -8.30 9.22
C LEU A 465 -12.07 -9.07 10.09
N PHE A 466 -11.94 -8.71 11.36
CA PHE A 466 -10.87 -9.15 12.24
C PHE A 466 -11.36 -10.11 13.32
N GLN A 467 -10.43 -10.86 13.89
CA GLN A 467 -10.66 -11.66 15.08
C GLN A 467 -10.77 -10.76 16.32
N GLY A 468 -11.73 -11.07 17.19
CA GLY A 468 -11.92 -10.40 18.47
C GLY A 468 -10.87 -10.76 19.52
N LYS A 469 -10.89 -10.06 20.67
CA LYS A 469 -10.01 -10.32 21.83
C LYS A 469 -10.17 -11.69 22.46
N ASP A 470 -11.37 -12.25 22.37
CA ASP A 470 -11.73 -13.58 22.84
C ASP A 470 -11.08 -14.68 21.97
N GLN A 471 -10.78 -14.36 20.71
CA GLN A 471 -10.15 -15.28 19.75
C GLN A 471 -8.62 -15.15 19.73
N THR A 472 -8.08 -13.93 19.84
CA THR A 472 -6.63 -13.71 19.90
C THR A 472 -6.23 -12.50 20.77
N ARG A 473 -4.98 -12.53 21.27
CA ARG A 473 -4.32 -11.42 21.97
C ARG A 473 -3.57 -10.48 21.02
N LEU A 474 -3.36 -10.89 19.76
CA LEU A 474 -2.56 -10.16 18.80
C LEU A 474 -3.47 -9.35 17.88
N PRO A 475 -3.22 -8.03 17.71
CA PRO A 475 -4.04 -7.20 16.85
C PRO A 475 -3.84 -7.55 15.36
N PHE A 476 -4.76 -7.06 14.53
CA PHE A 476 -4.75 -7.13 13.06
C PHE A 476 -4.87 -8.56 12.48
N ARG A 477 -5.35 -9.54 13.26
CA ARG A 477 -5.60 -10.90 12.77
C ARG A 477 -6.93 -10.94 12.03
N LEU A 478 -6.92 -11.28 10.75
CA LEU A 478 -8.15 -11.45 9.98
C LEU A 478 -8.94 -12.67 10.44
N ALA A 479 -10.25 -12.54 10.53
CA ALA A 479 -11.13 -13.67 10.76
C ALA A 479 -11.18 -14.54 9.49
N LEU A 480 -10.96 -15.85 9.63
CA LEU A 480 -10.98 -16.79 8.50
C LEU A 480 -12.38 -17.35 8.31
N SER A 481 -12.90 -17.28 7.08
CA SER A 481 -14.21 -17.80 6.72
C SER A 481 -14.23 -19.33 6.67
N PRO A 482 -15.29 -19.98 7.18
CA PRO A 482 -15.51 -21.42 7.01
C PRO A 482 -16.10 -21.78 5.63
N ARG A 483 -16.43 -20.79 4.79
CA ARG A 483 -17.05 -21.00 3.47
C ARG A 483 -16.26 -21.98 2.62
N LYS A 484 -16.98 -22.93 2.02
CA LYS A 484 -16.39 -23.93 1.12
C LYS A 484 -16.33 -23.41 -0.30
N ASN A 485 -17.29 -22.58 -0.68
CA ASN A 485 -17.32 -21.94 -1.98
C ASN A 485 -16.61 -20.58 -1.94
N LEU A 486 -15.71 -20.32 -2.89
CA LEU A 486 -15.09 -19.01 -3.02
C LEU A 486 -16.00 -17.99 -3.74
N VAL A 487 -17.07 -18.45 -4.40
CA VAL A 487 -18.14 -17.59 -4.91
C VAL A 487 -19.17 -17.37 -3.81
N GLN A 488 -19.13 -16.19 -3.18
CA GLN A 488 -20.16 -15.77 -2.24
C GLN A 488 -21.32 -15.12 -2.99
N ASP A 489 -22.52 -15.65 -2.84
CA ASP A 489 -23.72 -15.12 -3.48
C ASP A 489 -24.51 -14.20 -2.55
N MET A 490 -24.60 -12.93 -2.92
CA MET A 490 -25.36 -11.88 -2.22
C MET A 490 -26.70 -11.58 -2.89
N GLY A 491 -27.10 -12.36 -3.90
CA GLY A 491 -28.26 -12.14 -4.76
C GLY A 491 -27.93 -11.34 -6.03
N TYR A 492 -28.93 -10.78 -6.69
CA TYR A 492 -28.73 -10.08 -7.97
C TYR A 492 -27.85 -8.82 -7.87
N GLN A 493 -27.84 -8.16 -6.71
CA GLN A 493 -27.06 -6.95 -6.46
C GLN A 493 -26.48 -6.98 -5.05
N LEU A 494 -25.24 -6.53 -4.92
CA LEU A 494 -24.69 -6.13 -3.63
C LEU A 494 -25.19 -4.72 -3.31
N ASN A 495 -25.62 -4.51 -2.07
CA ASN A 495 -26.24 -3.26 -1.64
C ASN A 495 -25.92 -2.96 -0.15
N PRO A 496 -26.24 -1.76 0.35
CA PRO A 496 -25.94 -1.36 1.73
C PRO A 496 -26.62 -2.18 2.83
N VAL A 497 -27.51 -3.13 2.51
CA VAL A 497 -28.14 -4.02 3.48
C VAL A 497 -27.43 -5.37 3.51
N ASN A 498 -27.39 -6.07 2.37
CA ASN A 498 -26.84 -7.42 2.33
C ASN A 498 -25.32 -7.46 2.55
N VAL A 499 -24.60 -6.37 2.28
CA VAL A 499 -23.16 -6.28 2.54
C VAL A 499 -22.81 -6.41 4.04
N PHE A 500 -23.74 -6.04 4.92
CA PHE A 500 -23.60 -6.19 6.38
C PHE A 500 -24.42 -7.36 6.95
N ALA A 501 -25.54 -7.71 6.32
CA ALA A 501 -26.47 -8.72 6.84
C ALA A 501 -26.26 -10.13 6.26
N GLY A 502 -25.51 -10.28 5.16
CA GLY A 502 -25.49 -11.52 4.41
C GLY A 502 -26.64 -11.64 3.40
N ASN A 503 -26.73 -12.79 2.71
CA ASN A 503 -27.83 -13.10 1.81
C ASN A 503 -28.97 -13.79 2.58
N PRO A 504 -30.16 -13.17 2.71
CA PRO A 504 -31.25 -13.76 3.48
C PRO A 504 -31.83 -15.05 2.85
N ASN A 505 -31.58 -15.28 1.55
CA ASN A 505 -32.03 -16.49 0.87
C ASN A 505 -31.06 -17.67 1.01
N MET A 506 -29.86 -17.44 1.57
CA MET A 506 -28.88 -18.50 1.78
C MET A 506 -29.17 -19.25 3.08
N THR A 507 -29.47 -20.55 2.96
CA THR A 507 -29.84 -21.39 4.12
C THR A 507 -28.62 -22.04 4.78
N ASP A 508 -27.54 -22.23 4.03
CA ASP A 508 -26.28 -22.75 4.58
C ASP A 508 -25.66 -21.71 5.52
N GLN A 509 -25.41 -22.11 6.76
CA GLN A 509 -24.91 -21.23 7.81
C GLN A 509 -23.49 -20.74 7.53
N ASP A 510 -22.68 -21.55 6.86
CA ASP A 510 -21.30 -21.18 6.52
C ASP A 510 -21.29 -20.16 5.37
N GLU A 511 -22.23 -20.26 4.43
CA GLU A 511 -22.28 -19.43 3.21
C GLU A 511 -23.13 -18.15 3.34
N LYS A 512 -24.02 -18.07 4.33
CA LYS A 512 -24.95 -16.92 4.49
C LYS A 512 -24.33 -15.66 5.10
N GLY A 513 -23.08 -15.72 5.57
CA GLY A 513 -22.42 -14.63 6.30
C GLY A 513 -22.26 -13.35 5.49
N ALA A 514 -21.95 -12.25 6.18
CA ALA A 514 -21.68 -10.95 5.55
C ALA A 514 -20.35 -10.97 4.78
N PRO A 515 -20.27 -10.30 3.61
CA PRO A 515 -19.04 -10.26 2.81
C PRO A 515 -17.92 -9.39 3.37
N ILE A 516 -18.19 -8.54 4.38
CA ILE A 516 -17.17 -7.71 5.04
C ILE A 516 -16.28 -8.50 6.01
N GLY A 517 -16.66 -9.72 6.37
CA GLY A 517 -15.88 -10.64 7.19
C GLY A 517 -16.76 -11.69 7.87
N PRO A 518 -16.22 -12.87 8.24
CA PRO A 518 -14.85 -13.39 8.01
C PRO A 518 -14.49 -13.64 6.53
N GLN A 519 -13.20 -13.80 6.21
CA GLN A 519 -12.65 -13.81 4.84
C GLN A 519 -12.16 -15.18 4.36
N ALA A 520 -12.48 -15.54 3.11
CA ALA A 520 -11.92 -16.65 2.36
C ALA A 520 -10.87 -16.15 1.34
N PRO A 521 -10.01 -17.03 0.78
CA PRO A 521 -9.07 -16.64 -0.26
C PRO A 521 -9.74 -15.86 -1.41
N GLY A 522 -9.15 -14.71 -1.76
CA GLY A 522 -9.64 -13.78 -2.78
C GLY A 522 -10.61 -12.71 -2.27
N ASP A 523 -11.08 -12.78 -1.02
CA ASP A 523 -12.13 -11.89 -0.55
C ASP A 523 -11.68 -10.45 -0.26
N LEU A 524 -10.38 -10.18 -0.04
CA LEU A 524 -9.91 -8.80 0.17
C LEU A 524 -9.75 -8.02 -1.13
N THR A 525 -9.33 -8.69 -2.21
CA THR A 525 -9.05 -8.03 -3.50
C THR A 525 -10.24 -8.06 -4.46
N ARG A 526 -11.27 -8.90 -4.21
CA ARG A 526 -12.44 -9.04 -5.09
C ARG A 526 -13.18 -7.73 -5.38
N TRP A 527 -13.11 -6.78 -4.45
CA TRP A 527 -13.75 -5.47 -4.53
C TRP A 527 -13.10 -4.52 -5.52
N MET A 528 -11.82 -4.75 -5.82
CA MET A 528 -11.00 -3.83 -6.60
C MET A 528 -11.36 -3.90 -8.09
N GLY A 529 -10.84 -2.95 -8.88
CA GLY A 529 -11.03 -2.95 -10.32
C GLY A 529 -10.50 -4.21 -11.00
N VAL A 530 -11.22 -4.68 -12.02
CA VAL A 530 -10.80 -5.76 -12.91
C VAL A 530 -10.83 -5.27 -14.37
N PRO A 531 -9.68 -5.19 -15.05
CA PRO A 531 -8.33 -5.37 -14.50
C PRO A 531 -7.84 -4.12 -13.74
N TRP A 532 -6.92 -4.29 -12.79
CA TRP A 532 -6.43 -3.22 -11.92
C TRP A 532 -5.75 -2.03 -12.62
N GLN A 533 -5.21 -2.21 -13.83
CA GLN A 533 -4.49 -1.16 -14.55
C GLN A 533 -5.41 -0.01 -14.96
N GLY A 534 -6.69 -0.29 -15.24
CA GLY A 534 -7.68 0.74 -15.52
C GLY A 534 -7.89 1.65 -14.30
N ASP A 535 -8.09 1.05 -13.14
CA ASP A 535 -8.18 1.73 -11.85
C ASP A 535 -6.94 2.60 -11.58
N ALA A 536 -5.75 2.04 -11.82
CA ALA A 536 -4.48 2.76 -11.66
C ALA A 536 -4.35 3.99 -12.57
N PHE A 537 -4.84 3.94 -13.81
CA PHE A 537 -4.88 5.12 -14.69
C PHE A 537 -5.93 6.14 -14.23
N SER A 538 -7.07 5.68 -13.72
CA SER A 538 -8.15 6.56 -13.25
C SER A 538 -7.80 7.30 -11.95
N CYS A 539 -6.90 6.75 -11.14
CA CYS A 539 -6.38 7.38 -9.92
C CYS A 539 -5.39 8.51 -10.25
N GLN A 540 -5.88 9.65 -10.74
CA GLN A 540 -5.08 10.84 -11.03
C GLN A 540 -5.75 12.10 -10.47
N ALA A 541 -5.49 13.27 -11.08
CA ALA A 541 -6.17 14.51 -10.72
C ALA A 541 -7.61 14.50 -11.26
N VAL A 542 -8.52 15.15 -10.53
CA VAL A 542 -9.91 15.37 -10.97
C VAL A 542 -10.11 16.86 -11.17
N GLN A 543 -10.36 17.24 -12.42
CA GLN A 543 -10.57 18.64 -12.78
C GLN A 543 -11.92 19.14 -12.26
N THR A 544 -11.93 20.36 -11.72
CA THR A 544 -13.13 21.08 -11.31
C THR A 544 -13.24 22.37 -12.12
N ALA A 545 -14.38 23.08 -11.99
CA ALA A 545 -14.55 24.38 -12.65
C ALA A 545 -13.49 25.39 -12.21
N ASP A 546 -13.07 25.30 -10.95
CA ASP A 546 -11.92 26.04 -10.43
C ASP A 546 -10.63 25.33 -10.82
N SER A 547 -9.76 25.99 -11.59
CA SER A 547 -8.54 25.35 -12.10
C SER A 547 -7.51 25.01 -11.02
N PHE A 548 -7.64 25.57 -9.81
CA PHE A 548 -6.67 25.41 -8.74
C PHE A 548 -7.26 25.68 -7.33
N PRO A 549 -6.88 24.89 -6.31
CA PRO A 549 -6.00 23.73 -6.39
C PRO A 549 -6.77 22.47 -6.83
N THR A 550 -6.18 21.67 -7.73
CA THR A 550 -6.83 20.51 -8.32
C THR A 550 -6.87 19.34 -7.31
N PRO A 551 -8.06 18.77 -7.00
CA PRO A 551 -8.17 17.57 -6.19
C PRO A 551 -7.46 16.37 -6.82
N ILE A 552 -6.95 15.48 -5.98
CA ILE A 552 -6.23 14.27 -6.40
C ILE A 552 -6.70 13.04 -5.62
N TRP A 553 -6.45 11.85 -6.17
CA TRP A 553 -6.65 10.56 -5.51
C TRP A 553 -5.46 10.14 -4.65
N TRP A 554 -4.62 9.16 -5.06
CA TRP A 554 -3.61 8.52 -4.21
C TRP A 554 -2.16 8.72 -4.72
N PRO A 555 -1.58 9.93 -4.62
CA PRO A 555 -0.31 10.28 -5.27
C PRO A 555 0.92 9.55 -4.68
N ALA A 556 0.85 9.05 -3.45
CA ALA A 556 1.94 8.30 -2.82
C ALA A 556 2.13 6.88 -3.41
N LEU A 557 1.11 6.35 -4.09
CA LEU A 557 1.13 5.04 -4.73
C LEU A 557 1.25 5.20 -6.24
N LEU A 558 0.42 6.08 -6.79
CA LEU A 558 0.27 6.40 -8.19
C LEU A 558 0.47 7.92 -8.34
N PRO A 559 1.71 8.39 -8.56
CA PRO A 559 2.01 9.82 -8.63
C PRO A 559 1.11 10.54 -9.64
N VAL A 560 0.86 11.83 -9.40
CA VAL A 560 0.02 12.67 -10.27
C VAL A 560 0.91 13.64 -11.04
N ASP A 561 1.75 14.39 -10.33
CA ASP A 561 2.72 15.33 -10.91
C ASP A 561 4.10 15.08 -10.35
N VAL A 562 5.12 15.04 -11.21
CA VAL A 562 6.47 14.61 -10.83
C VAL A 562 7.54 15.55 -11.38
N LEU A 563 8.71 15.54 -10.75
CA LEU A 563 9.94 16.12 -11.30
C LEU A 563 10.62 15.06 -12.19
N PRO A 564 10.66 15.23 -13.52
CA PRO A 564 11.25 14.22 -14.40
C PRO A 564 12.79 14.28 -14.38
N GLU A 565 13.45 13.13 -14.58
CA GLU A 565 14.91 13.00 -14.61
C GLU A 565 15.61 14.00 -15.55
N ALA A 566 14.99 14.32 -16.70
CA ALA A 566 15.51 15.31 -17.63
C ALA A 566 15.60 16.71 -16.98
N PHE A 567 14.60 17.11 -16.19
CA PHE A 567 14.59 18.42 -15.52
C PHE A 567 15.54 18.40 -14.32
N TYR A 568 15.59 17.29 -13.57
CA TYR A 568 16.58 17.09 -12.54
C TYR A 568 18.01 17.24 -13.07
N THR A 569 18.31 16.71 -14.26
CA THR A 569 19.64 16.84 -14.88
C THR A 569 20.00 18.30 -15.12
N GLN A 570 19.05 19.12 -15.62
CA GLN A 570 19.29 20.55 -15.83
C GLN A 570 19.38 21.33 -14.52
N LEU A 571 18.57 20.99 -13.50
CA LEU A 571 18.70 21.55 -12.15
C LEU A 571 20.10 21.32 -11.57
N MET A 572 20.72 20.17 -11.84
CA MET A 572 22.05 19.83 -11.34
C MET A 572 23.19 20.45 -12.17
N ASP A 573 22.90 20.98 -13.35
CA ASP A 573 23.89 21.62 -14.22
C ASP A 573 24.39 22.94 -13.60
N LYS A 574 25.70 23.02 -13.35
CA LYS A 574 26.34 24.20 -12.74
C LYS A 574 26.71 25.27 -13.76
N ASP A 575 26.65 24.96 -15.06
CA ASP A 575 26.91 25.91 -16.14
C ASP A 575 25.68 26.79 -16.41
N LEU A 576 24.50 26.35 -15.99
CA LEU A 576 23.27 27.14 -16.02
C LEU A 576 23.24 28.17 -14.88
N SER A 577 22.60 29.31 -15.15
CA SER A 577 22.34 30.31 -14.11
C SER A 577 21.42 29.77 -13.01
N VAL A 578 21.48 30.38 -11.82
CA VAL A 578 20.58 30.05 -10.70
C VAL A 578 19.12 30.09 -11.14
N GLU A 579 18.73 31.10 -11.92
CA GLU A 579 17.35 31.25 -12.40
C GLU A 579 16.94 30.09 -13.32
N GLU A 580 17.77 29.73 -14.30
CA GLU A 580 17.49 28.62 -15.22
C GLU A 580 17.34 27.30 -14.47
N ARG A 581 18.21 27.04 -13.50
CA ARG A 581 18.14 25.83 -12.66
C ARG A 581 16.84 25.78 -11.86
N LEU A 582 16.43 26.90 -11.28
CA LEU A 582 15.17 27.00 -10.53
C LEU A 582 13.94 26.81 -11.43
N ARG A 583 13.97 27.25 -12.70
CA ARG A 583 12.87 26.97 -13.66
C ARG A 583 12.65 25.47 -13.83
N PHE A 584 13.72 24.68 -13.94
CA PHE A 584 13.60 23.21 -14.02
C PHE A 584 13.14 22.57 -12.71
N TYR A 585 13.59 23.08 -11.56
CA TYR A 585 13.14 22.60 -10.25
C TYR A 585 11.63 22.79 -10.02
N HIS A 586 11.12 23.98 -10.35
CA HIS A 586 9.72 24.31 -10.13
C HIS A 586 8.77 23.73 -11.18
N SER A 587 9.30 23.17 -12.27
CA SER A 587 8.49 22.58 -13.33
C SER A 587 8.11 21.13 -13.01
N ARG A 588 6.80 20.87 -12.88
CA ARG A 588 6.24 19.52 -12.72
C ARG A 588 5.54 19.08 -13.99
N VAL A 589 5.51 17.78 -14.24
CA VAL A 589 4.80 17.20 -15.39
C VAL A 589 3.85 16.09 -14.92
N PRO A 590 2.72 15.86 -15.61
CA PRO A 590 1.84 14.75 -15.28
C PRO A 590 2.59 13.41 -15.36
N TRP A 591 2.42 12.56 -14.35
CA TRP A 591 3.01 11.22 -14.32
C TRP A 591 2.39 10.32 -15.39
N ALA A 592 1.07 10.41 -15.57
CA ALA A 592 0.31 9.69 -16.59
C ALA A 592 0.54 10.18 -18.04
N ARG A 593 1.41 11.19 -18.26
CA ARG A 593 1.60 11.82 -19.58
C ARG A 593 1.87 10.81 -20.71
N GLY A 594 1.11 10.90 -21.79
CA GLY A 594 1.26 10.03 -22.96
C GLY A 594 0.70 8.61 -22.81
N ALA A 595 0.21 8.20 -21.62
CA ALA A 595 -0.37 6.88 -21.43
C ALA A 595 -1.69 6.71 -22.23
N SER A 596 -2.50 7.76 -22.36
CA SER A 596 -3.71 7.75 -23.19
C SER A 596 -3.41 7.91 -24.68
N GLY A 597 -2.34 8.61 -25.05
CA GLY A 597 -2.14 9.07 -26.42
C GLY A 597 -0.81 9.77 -26.61
N ILE A 598 -0.05 9.43 -27.66
CA ILE A 598 1.06 10.26 -28.14
C ILE A 598 1.05 10.32 -29.67
N GLY A 599 1.27 11.51 -30.23
CA GLY A 599 1.33 11.73 -31.67
C GLY A 599 0.28 12.73 -32.19
N LEU A 600 0.40 13.08 -33.46
CA LEU A 600 -0.52 13.98 -34.16
C LEU A 600 -1.87 13.28 -34.37
N HIS A 601 -2.97 13.98 -34.08
CA HIS A 601 -4.36 13.49 -34.20
C HIS A 601 -4.70 12.24 -33.36
N VAL A 602 -3.98 12.00 -32.26
CA VAL A 602 -4.36 10.98 -31.30
C VAL A 602 -5.40 11.54 -30.33
N GLU A 603 -6.53 10.84 -30.18
CA GLU A 603 -7.64 11.23 -29.30
C GLU A 603 -7.18 11.44 -27.85
N ALA A 604 -6.41 10.49 -27.31
CA ALA A 604 -5.79 10.57 -25.99
C ALA A 604 -6.79 10.75 -24.83
N GLY A 605 -8.01 10.23 -24.99
CA GLY A 605 -9.08 10.37 -24.01
C GLY A 605 -8.90 9.50 -22.76
N TYR A 606 -9.77 9.71 -21.78
CA TYR A 606 -9.78 8.94 -20.52
C TYR A 606 -9.85 7.42 -20.78
N THR A 607 -10.80 6.97 -21.63
CA THR A 607 -10.97 5.55 -21.93
C THR A 607 -9.79 4.95 -22.69
N ASP A 608 -9.07 5.75 -23.49
CA ASP A 608 -7.84 5.27 -24.14
C ASP A 608 -6.75 4.97 -23.11
N GLY A 609 -6.61 5.82 -22.10
CA GLY A 609 -5.67 5.59 -21.00
C GLY A 609 -5.99 4.35 -20.19
N LEU A 610 -7.27 4.09 -19.87
CA LEU A 610 -7.70 2.86 -19.20
C LEU A 610 -7.22 1.61 -19.95
N ARG A 611 -7.42 1.59 -21.28
CA ARG A 611 -7.05 0.46 -22.14
C ARG A 611 -5.54 0.32 -22.26
N ARG A 612 -4.84 1.42 -22.54
CA ARG A 612 -3.41 1.40 -22.81
C ARG A 612 -2.57 1.15 -21.56
N MET A 613 -3.05 1.49 -20.37
CA MET A 613 -2.32 1.22 -19.13
C MET A 613 -2.08 -0.29 -18.91
N ILE A 614 -2.96 -1.15 -19.43
CA ILE A 614 -2.80 -2.62 -19.41
C ILE A 614 -1.47 -3.03 -20.07
N GLU A 615 -1.08 -2.34 -21.15
CA GLU A 615 0.17 -2.60 -21.89
C GLU A 615 1.34 -1.76 -21.39
N LEU A 616 1.07 -0.57 -20.87
CA LEU A 616 2.09 0.46 -20.61
C LEU A 616 2.52 0.59 -19.16
N TRP A 617 1.85 -0.03 -18.19
CA TRP A 617 2.13 0.18 -16.76
C TRP A 617 3.61 -0.06 -16.39
N THR A 618 4.26 -1.04 -17.04
CA THR A 618 5.70 -1.33 -16.84
C THR A 618 6.63 -0.22 -17.29
N ARG A 619 6.14 0.69 -18.15
CA ARG A 619 6.90 1.80 -18.72
C ARG A 619 6.79 3.08 -17.90
N MET A 620 5.81 3.16 -17.00
CA MET A 620 5.62 4.32 -16.13
C MET A 620 6.84 4.56 -15.23
N GLY A 621 7.25 5.81 -15.01
CA GLY A 621 8.43 6.10 -14.20
C GLY A 621 8.20 5.84 -12.71
N VAL A 622 9.28 5.61 -11.98
CA VAL A 622 9.27 5.41 -10.52
C VAL A 622 9.87 6.65 -9.86
N VAL A 623 9.21 7.20 -8.86
CA VAL A 623 9.66 8.35 -8.08
C VAL A 623 10.55 7.86 -6.93
N VAL A 624 11.79 8.34 -6.92
CA VAL A 624 12.84 7.90 -5.99
C VAL A 624 13.66 9.09 -5.50
N LYS A 625 14.28 8.90 -4.35
CA LYS A 625 15.12 9.91 -3.71
C LYS A 625 16.40 10.16 -4.51
N ARG A 626 16.77 11.43 -4.73
CA ARG A 626 18.03 11.84 -5.36
C ARG A 626 18.65 13.02 -4.60
N PRO A 627 19.99 13.19 -4.65
CA PRO A 627 20.63 14.34 -4.01
C PRO A 627 20.24 15.64 -4.71
N GLY A 628 19.98 16.67 -3.93
CA GLY A 628 19.76 18.04 -4.40
C GLY A 628 21.08 18.78 -4.69
N PRO A 629 21.00 19.93 -5.37
CA PRO A 629 22.16 20.75 -5.66
C PRO A 629 22.72 21.43 -4.40
N VAL A 630 24.04 21.34 -4.21
CA VAL A 630 24.73 22.03 -3.11
C VAL A 630 24.74 23.54 -3.34
N GLY A 631 24.34 24.31 -2.31
CA GLY A 631 24.45 25.77 -2.28
C GLY A 631 23.41 26.53 -3.12
N LEU A 632 22.37 25.86 -3.63
CA LEU A 632 21.26 26.51 -4.33
C LEU A 632 20.14 26.80 -3.33
N ALA A 633 19.99 28.08 -2.95
CA ALA A 633 18.94 28.50 -2.03
C ALA A 633 17.54 28.16 -2.57
N GLY A 634 16.65 27.69 -1.70
CA GLY A 634 15.27 27.33 -2.06
C GLY A 634 15.09 25.91 -2.63
N VAL A 635 16.17 25.13 -2.75
CA VAL A 635 16.11 23.72 -3.16
C VAL A 635 16.64 22.83 -2.02
N PRO A 636 15.87 21.83 -1.56
CA PRO A 636 16.29 21.00 -0.45
C PRO A 636 17.45 20.06 -0.84
N PRO A 637 18.23 19.58 0.14
CA PRO A 637 19.37 18.70 -0.09
C PRO A 637 18.98 17.30 -0.59
N GLU A 638 17.73 16.90 -0.40
CA GLU A 638 17.15 15.67 -0.94
C GLU A 638 15.92 16.03 -1.79
N LEU A 639 15.83 15.44 -2.98
CA LEU A 639 14.73 15.57 -3.92
C LEU A 639 14.10 14.22 -4.20
N TYR A 640 12.90 14.22 -4.75
CA TYR A 640 12.27 13.03 -5.32
C TYR A 640 12.05 13.24 -6.81
N VAL A 641 12.55 12.29 -7.60
CA VAL A 641 12.68 12.40 -9.07
C VAL A 641 12.07 11.17 -9.72
N GLU A 642 11.28 11.36 -10.77
CA GLU A 642 10.83 10.27 -11.64
C GLU A 642 12.00 9.77 -12.50
N VAL A 643 12.37 8.51 -12.32
CA VAL A 643 13.43 7.81 -13.06
C VAL A 643 12.89 6.58 -13.78
N GLN A 644 13.71 5.99 -14.67
CA GLN A 644 13.42 4.71 -15.34
C GLN A 644 12.07 4.70 -16.11
N ARG A 645 11.63 5.87 -16.58
CA ARG A 645 10.46 6.00 -17.46
C ARG A 645 10.82 5.48 -18.87
N GLY A 646 10.00 4.57 -19.40
CA GLY A 646 10.12 4.04 -20.75
C GLY A 646 9.39 4.90 -21.80
N SER A 647 9.54 4.57 -23.08
CA SER A 647 8.74 5.21 -24.14
C SER A 647 7.27 4.79 -24.03
N MET A 648 6.36 5.73 -24.26
CA MET A 648 4.92 5.48 -24.34
C MET A 648 4.46 5.08 -25.76
N ASP A 649 5.39 4.96 -26.72
CA ASP A 649 5.11 4.47 -28.08
C ASP A 649 4.78 2.97 -28.04
N ILE A 650 3.55 2.58 -28.34
CA ILE A 650 3.18 1.14 -28.34
C ILE A 650 3.97 0.38 -29.40
N VAL A 651 4.26 1.00 -30.55
CA VAL A 651 5.14 0.44 -31.58
C VAL A 651 6.59 0.78 -31.22
N PRO A 652 7.51 -0.20 -31.13
CA PRO A 652 8.91 0.10 -30.91
C PRO A 652 9.42 1.00 -32.04
N LEU A 653 9.98 2.16 -31.70
CA LEU A 653 10.88 2.86 -32.61
C LEU A 653 12.05 1.90 -32.86
N THR A 654 12.03 1.18 -33.98
CA THR A 654 13.22 0.49 -34.46
C THR A 654 14.33 1.52 -34.46
N LYS A 655 15.29 1.39 -33.53
CA LYS A 655 16.53 2.15 -33.58
C LYS A 655 17.07 1.91 -34.98
N GLN A 656 17.03 2.92 -35.83
CA GLN A 656 17.85 2.92 -37.04
C GLN A 656 19.27 2.78 -36.53
N THR A 657 19.81 1.57 -36.59
CA THR A 657 21.25 1.34 -36.50
C THR A 657 21.81 2.00 -37.75
N GLY A 658 22.22 3.26 -37.61
CA GLY A 658 22.95 3.96 -38.64
C GLY A 658 24.18 3.13 -38.99
N THR A 659 24.24 2.73 -40.26
CA THR A 659 25.46 2.32 -40.95
C THR A 659 26.53 3.38 -40.88
#